data_AF-A0AB73GDZ6-F1
#
_entry.id   AF-A0AB73GDZ6-F1
#
_cell.length_a   1.000
_cell.length_b   1.000
_cell.length_c   1.000
_cell.angle_alpha   90.00
_cell.angle_beta   90.00
_cell.angle_gamma   90.00
#
_symmetry.space_group_name_H-M   'P 1'
#
loop_
_entity.id
_entity.type
_entity.pdbx_description
1 polymer ?
#
loop_
_entity_poly.entity_id
_entity_poly.type
_entity_poly.pdbx_seq_one_letter_code
_entity_poly.pdbx_strand_id
1 'polypeptide(L)'
;RELHSALLSGLLSRVGQKEVEKGEFMGSRQTRFHLFPASNLFKKPPKWVMVAELVETSKLWGRIAAKIEPEWIEPLAGHLVKHSYSEPHWEKKQGAVSAFEKVTLYGLPIVSQRKVNYSKIDPVICRELFIRHALVEGEWQTQHRFFSHNQRLRLEVEDLEHKSRRRDILVDDETLFTFYDQRIPDTIVSVRHFDKWWKTAFQQDPHQLDFDKNMLVREGAGTIDANDYPNSWRQGNVQLPLTYQFEPGKDADGVTVHIPLPLLNQITEQGFDWQIPGLRKTLIVALIKSLPKPIRRNFVPAPDYADAFLGRVTDVNLPLLECLEREFRRMSGVTIERHAWQLAQVPDHLKMTFRVVDGNKKTLQESKSLTELQLQLKGKVRETLSKVADVGLEKQGVTEWDFGELPQTFSRKQAGFTLKAWPALVDEKQSVAIKLFDTEVEQQQAMWQGQRRLLLLNIPSPIKYLHEKLPNKAKLGLYFNPYGQVLQLIDDCIHCGIDKIMAEQGGLVWDEQHFLVLREKVKAGLNQTVVEIAQQVEQILSTVFAINKRLKGRVDMALALALSDIKAQLSHLVYPGFVTQNGWQKLADTLRYLQAIERRLDKLPVDPHSDRARMLRVQQVEQVIQRYRNKLPKAEQHNDKVMAARWMVEELRVSLFAQQLGTPYPVSEKRITQLLEESPS
;
A
#
# COMPACT_ATOMS: atom_id res chain seq x y z
N ARG A 1 -68.69 -12.11 21.11
CA ARG A 1 -68.21 -12.16 19.71
C ARG A 1 -69.30 -12.67 18.78
N GLU A 2 -69.76 -13.91 18.95
CA GLU A 2 -70.78 -14.54 18.07
C GLU A 2 -72.04 -13.68 17.87
N LEU A 3 -72.61 -13.12 18.95
CA LEU A 3 -73.75 -12.22 18.88
C LEU A 3 -73.47 -10.97 18.01
N HIS A 4 -72.31 -10.34 18.16
CA HIS A 4 -71.96 -9.15 17.38
C HIS A 4 -71.72 -9.51 15.91
N SER A 5 -71.07 -10.63 15.61
CA SER A 5 -70.86 -11.10 14.24
C SER A 5 -72.19 -11.45 13.54
N ALA A 6 -73.15 -12.04 14.26
CA ALA A 6 -74.49 -12.32 13.73
C ALA A 6 -75.20 -11.01 13.33
N LEU A 7 -75.20 -10.00 14.21
CA LEU A 7 -75.79 -8.69 13.93
C LEU A 7 -75.05 -7.94 12.81
N LEU A 8 -73.72 -8.02 12.80
CA LEU A 8 -72.86 -7.36 11.83
C LEU A 8 -73.19 -7.79 10.39
N SER A 9 -73.62 -9.04 10.17
CA SER A 9 -74.01 -9.54 8.85
C SER A 9 -75.15 -8.73 8.21
N GLY A 10 -76.08 -8.18 9.00
CA GLY A 10 -77.15 -7.30 8.54
C GLY A 10 -76.83 -5.79 8.62
N LEU A 11 -75.70 -5.42 9.22
CA LEU A 11 -75.34 -4.02 9.54
C LEU A 11 -74.01 -3.59 8.89
N LEU A 12 -73.60 -4.26 7.82
CA LEU A 12 -72.36 -3.97 7.07
C LEU A 12 -72.28 -2.53 6.51
N SER A 13 -73.41 -1.86 6.31
CA SER A 13 -73.50 -0.45 5.89
C SER A 13 -73.53 0.56 7.06
N ARG A 14 -73.41 0.07 8.30
CA ARG A 14 -73.49 0.85 9.54
C ARG A 14 -72.29 0.58 10.45
N VAL A 15 -71.14 0.34 9.83
CA VAL A 15 -69.84 0.26 10.52
C VAL A 15 -69.12 1.61 10.43
N GLY A 16 -68.32 1.91 11.44
CA GLY A 16 -67.49 3.11 11.46
C GLY A 16 -66.14 2.90 12.15
N GLN A 17 -65.12 3.55 11.59
CA GLN A 17 -63.80 3.68 12.16
C GLN A 17 -63.60 5.08 12.73
N LYS A 18 -63.14 5.17 13.97
CA LYS A 18 -62.89 6.44 14.65
C LYS A 18 -61.74 7.22 13.99
N GLU A 19 -61.99 8.47 13.60
CA GLU A 19 -60.99 9.45 13.17
C GLU A 19 -60.46 10.16 14.44
N VAL A 20 -59.21 9.88 14.83
CA VAL A 20 -58.65 10.29 16.14
C VAL A 20 -58.61 11.81 16.30
N GLU A 21 -58.36 12.54 15.21
CA GLU A 21 -58.20 14.01 15.22
C GLU A 21 -59.53 14.75 15.43
N LYS A 22 -60.64 14.22 14.92
CA LYS A 22 -61.95 14.92 14.88
C LYS A 22 -62.98 14.34 15.87
N GLY A 23 -62.70 13.19 16.48
CA GLY A 23 -63.62 12.53 17.41
C GLY A 23 -64.92 12.04 16.76
N GLU A 24 -64.95 11.95 15.43
CA GLU A 24 -66.04 11.39 14.63
C GLU A 24 -65.66 10.00 14.09
N PHE A 25 -66.64 9.27 13.57
CA PHE A 25 -66.45 7.98 12.92
C PHE A 25 -66.65 8.12 11.42
N MET A 26 -65.64 7.69 10.65
CA MET A 26 -65.75 7.48 9.22
C MET A 26 -66.46 6.15 8.98
N GLY A 27 -67.64 6.19 8.39
CA GLY A 27 -68.46 5.04 8.05
C GLY A 27 -68.41 4.68 6.56
N SER A 28 -69.12 3.62 6.20
CA SER A 28 -69.33 3.24 4.80
C SER A 28 -69.97 4.37 3.99
N ARG A 29 -69.69 4.41 2.69
CA ARG A 29 -70.15 5.45 1.74
C ARG A 29 -69.74 6.87 2.16
N GLN A 30 -68.55 7.01 2.76
CA GLN A 30 -68.00 8.29 3.24
C GLN A 30 -68.89 9.02 4.27
N THR A 31 -69.79 8.29 4.93
CA THR A 31 -70.60 8.87 6.01
C THR A 31 -69.71 9.25 7.19
N ARG A 32 -70.02 10.37 7.85
CA ARG A 32 -69.34 10.81 9.08
C ARG A 32 -70.38 10.92 10.18
N PHE A 33 -70.19 10.22 11.29
CA PHE A 33 -71.15 10.20 12.40
C PHE A 33 -70.47 10.23 13.77
N HIS A 34 -71.19 10.69 14.78
CA HIS A 34 -70.76 10.60 16.18
C HIS A 34 -71.60 9.56 16.93
N LEU A 35 -71.07 8.97 18.00
CA LEU A 35 -71.89 8.14 18.89
C LEU A 35 -72.86 9.01 19.67
N PHE A 36 -74.11 8.57 19.80
CA PHE A 36 -75.12 9.30 20.57
C PHE A 36 -74.69 9.49 22.04
N PRO A 37 -74.88 10.68 22.67
CA PRO A 37 -74.37 10.96 24.02
C PRO A 37 -74.81 9.98 25.11
N ALA A 38 -76.00 9.39 24.98
CA ALA A 38 -76.51 8.38 25.92
C ALA A 38 -75.91 6.98 25.72
N SER A 39 -75.03 6.78 24.73
CA SER A 39 -74.33 5.52 24.52
C SER A 39 -73.30 5.26 25.62
N ASN A 40 -73.24 4.03 26.13
CA ASN A 40 -72.18 3.60 27.06
C ASN A 40 -70.77 3.71 26.46
N LEU A 41 -70.66 3.77 25.13
CA LEU A 41 -69.40 3.94 24.41
C LEU A 41 -69.02 5.42 24.16
N PHE A 42 -69.88 6.38 24.53
CA PHE A 42 -69.66 7.81 24.21
C PHE A 42 -68.41 8.39 24.89
N LYS A 43 -68.20 8.13 26.18
CA LYS A 43 -67.06 8.66 26.94
C LYS A 43 -65.72 8.05 26.53
N LYS A 44 -65.72 6.77 26.12
CA LYS A 44 -64.53 6.02 25.69
C LYS A 44 -64.81 5.24 24.40
N PRO A 45 -64.93 5.94 23.25
CA PRO A 45 -65.32 5.31 22.00
C PRO A 45 -64.19 4.41 21.48
N PRO A 46 -64.47 3.12 21.15
CA PRO A 46 -63.49 2.21 20.59
C PRO A 46 -63.12 2.61 19.16
N LYS A 47 -62.03 2.04 18.63
CA LYS A 47 -61.54 2.34 17.27
C LYS A 47 -62.55 1.96 16.18
N TRP A 48 -63.30 0.88 16.38
CA TRP A 48 -64.29 0.36 15.44
C TRP A 48 -65.62 0.09 16.14
N VAL A 49 -66.70 0.48 15.49
CA VAL A 49 -68.07 0.26 15.95
C VAL A 49 -68.97 -0.22 14.82
N MET A 50 -70.00 -0.97 15.18
CA MET A 50 -71.24 -1.04 14.40
C MET A 50 -72.35 -0.32 15.16
N VAL A 51 -73.31 0.24 14.44
CA VAL A 51 -74.47 0.92 15.03
C VAL A 51 -75.76 0.32 14.46
N ALA A 52 -76.78 0.16 15.30
CA ALA A 52 -78.06 -0.35 14.83
C ALA A 52 -78.75 0.65 13.94
N GLU A 53 -78.63 1.96 14.19
CA GLU A 53 -79.26 3.01 13.38
C GLU A 53 -78.39 4.28 13.31
N LEU A 54 -78.53 5.01 12.20
CA LEU A 54 -77.94 6.32 11.97
C LEU A 54 -79.10 7.32 11.86
N VAL A 55 -79.14 8.32 12.75
CA VAL A 55 -80.23 9.30 12.85
C VAL A 55 -79.65 10.71 12.76
N GLU A 56 -80.15 11.49 11.81
CA GLU A 56 -79.72 12.89 11.60
C GLU A 56 -80.60 13.84 12.42
N THR A 57 -79.97 14.65 13.27
CA THR A 57 -80.63 15.75 13.99
C THR A 57 -79.78 17.02 13.86
N SER A 58 -78.98 17.35 14.87
CA SER A 58 -77.95 18.40 14.80
C SER A 58 -76.67 17.93 14.11
N LYS A 59 -76.40 16.62 14.18
CA LYS A 59 -75.32 15.88 13.49
C LYS A 59 -75.87 14.50 13.14
N LEU A 60 -75.14 13.74 12.33
CA LEU A 60 -75.45 12.33 12.13
C LEU A 60 -75.01 11.53 13.36
N TRP A 61 -75.97 10.91 14.05
CA TRP A 61 -75.75 10.16 15.28
C TRP A 61 -75.91 8.65 15.07
N GLY A 62 -74.92 7.88 15.47
CA GLY A 62 -75.00 6.43 15.60
C GLY A 62 -75.59 6.04 16.95
N ARG A 63 -76.75 5.36 16.94
CA ARG A 63 -77.43 4.87 18.15
C ARG A 63 -77.32 3.35 18.26
N ILE A 64 -77.37 2.86 19.50
CA ILE A 64 -77.22 1.43 19.84
C ILE A 64 -75.91 0.88 19.24
N ALA A 65 -74.79 1.39 19.76
CA ALA A 65 -73.46 1.10 19.25
C ALA A 65 -72.83 -0.10 19.96
N ALA A 66 -72.14 -0.95 19.21
CA ALA A 66 -71.37 -2.07 19.72
C ALA A 66 -69.93 -2.03 19.20
N LYS A 67 -68.97 -2.37 20.07
CA LYS A 67 -67.57 -2.56 19.67
C LYS A 67 -67.47 -3.77 18.73
N ILE A 68 -66.76 -3.58 17.63
CA ILE A 68 -66.37 -4.65 16.70
C ILE A 68 -64.87 -4.62 16.46
N GLU A 69 -64.33 -5.70 15.91
CA GLU A 69 -62.98 -5.72 15.34
C GLU A 69 -63.09 -5.80 13.81
N PRO A 70 -62.22 -5.11 13.04
CA PRO A 70 -62.34 -5.02 11.58
C PRO A 70 -62.21 -6.37 10.87
N GLU A 71 -61.48 -7.33 11.46
CA GLU A 71 -61.29 -8.68 10.91
C GLU A 71 -62.60 -9.49 10.88
N TRP A 72 -63.64 -9.05 11.61
CA TRP A 72 -64.96 -9.71 11.58
C TRP A 72 -65.77 -9.31 10.34
N ILE A 73 -65.43 -8.19 9.70
CA ILE A 73 -66.20 -7.61 8.60
C ILE A 73 -65.95 -8.38 7.29
N GLU A 74 -64.69 -8.61 6.94
CA GLU A 74 -64.30 -9.19 5.64
C GLU A 74 -64.94 -10.58 5.37
N PRO A 75 -64.94 -11.55 6.32
CA PRO A 75 -65.57 -12.86 6.07
C PRO A 75 -67.09 -12.80 5.85
N LEU A 76 -67.76 -11.79 6.42
CA LEU A 76 -69.20 -11.59 6.28
C LEU A 76 -69.55 -10.78 5.02
N ALA A 77 -68.60 -10.00 4.52
CA ALA A 77 -68.80 -9.02 3.45
C ALA A 77 -68.11 -9.41 2.13
N GLY A 78 -67.69 -10.67 1.94
CA GLY A 78 -66.91 -11.10 0.76
C GLY A 78 -67.52 -10.73 -0.60
N HIS A 79 -68.85 -10.67 -0.68
CA HIS A 79 -69.60 -10.29 -1.90
C HIS A 79 -69.74 -8.75 -2.10
N LEU A 80 -69.29 -7.94 -1.13
CA LEU A 80 -69.45 -6.48 -1.09
C LEU A 80 -68.13 -5.71 -1.03
N VAL A 81 -67.05 -6.38 -0.65
CA VAL A 81 -65.74 -5.77 -0.56
C VAL A 81 -65.11 -5.58 -1.94
N LYS A 82 -64.29 -4.54 -2.07
CA LYS A 82 -63.42 -4.32 -3.23
C LYS A 82 -61.96 -4.46 -2.82
N HIS A 83 -61.23 -5.22 -3.59
CA HIS A 83 -59.79 -5.46 -3.42
C HIS A 83 -59.01 -4.56 -4.39
N SER A 84 -57.94 -3.95 -3.89
CA SER A 84 -56.96 -3.21 -4.70
C SER A 84 -55.57 -3.62 -4.28
N TYR A 85 -54.66 -3.80 -5.24
CA TYR A 85 -53.30 -4.26 -5.00
C TYR A 85 -52.29 -3.18 -5.41
N SER A 86 -51.16 -3.14 -4.73
CA SER A 86 -50.09 -2.15 -4.94
C SER A 86 -48.73 -2.76 -4.64
N GLU A 87 -47.69 -2.15 -5.22
CA GLU A 87 -46.28 -2.52 -5.01
C GLU A 87 -45.99 -4.02 -5.21
N PRO A 88 -46.26 -4.60 -6.41
CA PRO A 88 -45.79 -5.95 -6.70
C PRO A 88 -44.26 -5.98 -6.69
N HIS A 89 -43.66 -6.84 -5.86
CA HIS A 89 -42.22 -6.95 -5.71
C HIS A 89 -41.77 -8.39 -5.48
N TRP A 90 -40.55 -8.70 -5.94
CA TRP A 90 -39.92 -9.99 -5.70
C TRP A 90 -39.53 -10.16 -4.24
N GLU A 91 -39.80 -11.33 -3.66
CA GLU A 91 -39.31 -11.68 -2.34
C GLU A 91 -38.36 -12.86 -2.39
N LYS A 92 -37.06 -12.57 -2.33
CA LYS A 92 -35.97 -13.57 -2.35
C LYS A 92 -36.18 -14.76 -1.41
N LYS A 93 -36.65 -14.53 -0.18
CA LYS A 93 -36.87 -15.61 0.81
C LYS A 93 -38.07 -16.49 0.49
N GLN A 94 -39.13 -15.93 -0.10
CA GLN A 94 -40.34 -16.67 -0.46
C GLN A 94 -40.25 -17.29 -1.85
N GLY A 95 -39.36 -16.77 -2.71
CA GLY A 95 -39.22 -17.21 -4.09
C GLY A 95 -40.47 -16.93 -4.92
N ALA A 96 -41.21 -15.86 -4.59
CA ALA A 96 -42.44 -15.47 -5.26
C ALA A 96 -42.66 -13.97 -5.15
N VAL A 97 -43.52 -13.43 -6.02
CA VAL A 97 -43.92 -12.02 -5.96
C VAL A 97 -45.00 -11.82 -4.91
N SER A 98 -44.78 -10.84 -4.05
CA SER A 98 -45.75 -10.35 -3.08
C SER A 98 -46.26 -8.97 -3.48
N ALA A 99 -47.46 -8.63 -3.04
CA ALA A 99 -48.01 -7.29 -3.19
C ALA A 99 -48.77 -6.90 -1.91
N PHE A 100 -49.06 -5.61 -1.77
CA PHE A 100 -49.93 -5.11 -0.72
C PHE A 100 -51.36 -4.99 -1.20
N GLU A 101 -52.25 -5.69 -0.53
CA GLU A 101 -53.68 -5.67 -0.72
C GLU A 101 -54.34 -4.68 0.26
N LYS A 102 -55.24 -3.86 -0.27
CA LYS A 102 -56.17 -3.04 0.47
C LYS A 102 -57.60 -3.50 0.16
N VAL A 103 -58.39 -3.71 1.21
CA VAL A 103 -59.78 -4.16 1.11
C VAL A 103 -60.69 -3.07 1.64
N THR A 104 -61.68 -2.68 0.82
CA THR A 104 -62.65 -1.64 1.16
C THR A 104 -64.06 -2.20 1.15
N LEU A 105 -64.85 -1.85 2.16
CA LEU A 105 -66.29 -2.12 2.22
C LEU A 105 -67.04 -0.81 1.99
N TYR A 106 -67.74 -0.69 0.87
CA TYR A 106 -68.45 0.54 0.50
C TYR A 106 -67.58 1.81 0.59
N GLY A 107 -66.29 1.72 0.24
CA GLY A 107 -65.33 2.83 0.32
C GLY A 107 -64.66 3.01 1.68
N LEU A 108 -65.08 2.31 2.73
CA LEU A 108 -64.40 2.30 4.03
C LEU A 108 -63.26 1.26 4.01
N PRO A 109 -61.99 1.64 4.22
CA PRO A 109 -60.89 0.67 4.29
C PRO A 109 -61.01 -0.18 5.55
N ILE A 110 -61.29 -1.48 5.36
CA ILE A 110 -61.36 -2.47 6.45
C ILE A 110 -60.03 -3.23 6.61
N VAL A 111 -59.29 -3.37 5.51
CA VAL A 111 -57.88 -3.81 5.51
C VAL A 111 -57.09 -2.72 4.80
N SER A 112 -56.21 -2.05 5.54
CA SER A 112 -55.41 -0.94 4.99
C SER A 112 -54.24 -1.44 4.14
N GLN A 113 -53.56 -2.49 4.60
CA GLN A 113 -52.38 -3.07 3.96
C GLN A 113 -52.16 -4.49 4.48
N ARG A 114 -52.47 -5.50 3.64
CA ARG A 114 -52.17 -6.91 3.90
C ARG A 114 -51.25 -7.42 2.81
N LYS A 115 -50.13 -8.02 3.20
CA LYS A 115 -49.22 -8.66 2.25
C LYS A 115 -49.86 -9.95 1.73
N VAL A 116 -49.92 -10.11 0.42
CA VAL A 116 -50.49 -11.28 -0.26
C VAL A 116 -49.55 -11.81 -1.34
N ASN A 117 -49.68 -13.10 -1.63
CA ASN A 117 -49.03 -13.70 -2.79
C ASN A 117 -49.73 -13.21 -4.07
N TYR A 118 -48.95 -12.65 -4.99
CA TYR A 118 -49.47 -11.98 -6.18
C TYR A 118 -49.64 -12.90 -7.39
N SER A 119 -49.14 -14.14 -7.34
CA SER A 119 -49.11 -15.08 -8.46
C SER A 119 -50.49 -15.44 -9.03
N LYS A 120 -51.55 -15.37 -8.23
CA LYS A 120 -52.94 -15.65 -8.68
C LYS A 120 -53.67 -14.42 -9.20
N ILE A 121 -53.14 -13.23 -8.92
CA ILE A 121 -53.78 -11.96 -9.23
C ILE A 121 -53.29 -11.45 -10.58
N ASP A 122 -51.97 -11.39 -10.76
CA ASP A 122 -51.35 -11.03 -12.03
C ASP A 122 -50.13 -11.94 -12.31
N PRO A 123 -50.35 -13.09 -12.96
CA PRO A 123 -49.27 -14.03 -13.25
C PRO A 123 -48.24 -13.46 -14.25
N VAL A 124 -48.63 -12.51 -15.11
CA VAL A 124 -47.74 -11.94 -16.13
C VAL A 124 -46.68 -11.07 -15.46
N ILE A 125 -47.08 -10.14 -14.60
CA ILE A 125 -46.14 -9.33 -13.80
C ILE A 125 -45.29 -10.24 -12.91
N CYS A 126 -45.87 -11.30 -12.34
CA CYS A 126 -45.13 -12.21 -11.48
C CYS A 126 -44.03 -12.96 -12.23
N ARG A 127 -44.29 -13.36 -13.47
CA ARG A 127 -43.29 -13.98 -14.34
C ARG A 127 -42.16 -13.02 -14.67
N GLU A 128 -42.49 -11.81 -15.08
CA GLU A 128 -41.50 -10.79 -15.43
C GLU A 128 -40.54 -10.52 -14.26
N LEU A 129 -41.10 -10.25 -13.07
CA LEU A 129 -40.33 -10.02 -11.86
C LEU A 129 -39.53 -11.25 -11.42
N PHE A 130 -40.07 -12.47 -11.63
CA PHE A 130 -39.33 -13.70 -11.37
C PHE A 130 -38.08 -13.81 -12.27
N ILE A 131 -38.22 -13.62 -13.58
CA ILE A 131 -37.08 -13.72 -14.50
C ILE A 131 -36.05 -12.62 -14.18
N ARG A 132 -36.50 -11.37 -14.03
CA ARG A 132 -35.62 -10.23 -13.79
C ARG A 132 -34.85 -10.35 -12.47
N HIS A 133 -35.55 -10.51 -11.36
CA HIS A 133 -34.88 -10.53 -10.05
C HIS A 133 -34.22 -11.88 -9.76
N ALA A 134 -34.94 -12.99 -9.95
CA ALA A 134 -34.44 -14.30 -9.54
C ALA A 134 -33.33 -14.82 -10.46
N LEU A 135 -33.51 -14.72 -11.78
CA LEU A 135 -32.60 -15.30 -12.77
C LEU A 135 -31.55 -14.31 -13.27
N VAL A 136 -31.96 -13.10 -13.67
CA VAL A 136 -31.03 -12.12 -14.25
C VAL A 136 -30.20 -11.44 -13.17
N GLU A 137 -30.82 -10.82 -12.16
CA GLU A 137 -30.11 -10.15 -11.05
C GLU A 137 -29.49 -11.14 -10.04
N GLY A 138 -29.79 -12.44 -10.17
CA GLY A 138 -29.23 -13.49 -9.32
C GLY A 138 -29.81 -13.52 -7.90
N GLU A 139 -31.01 -12.97 -7.67
CA GLU A 139 -31.71 -12.98 -6.38
C GLU A 139 -32.39 -14.31 -6.06
N TRP A 140 -31.76 -15.42 -6.43
CA TRP A 140 -32.24 -16.78 -6.17
C TRP A 140 -31.16 -17.64 -5.52
N GLN A 141 -31.52 -18.25 -4.39
CA GLN A 141 -30.68 -19.25 -3.73
C GLN A 141 -31.11 -20.63 -4.18
N THR A 142 -30.30 -21.26 -5.04
CA THR A 142 -30.59 -22.58 -5.60
C THR A 142 -29.33 -23.42 -5.79
N GLN A 143 -29.53 -24.73 -5.96
CA GLN A 143 -28.49 -25.71 -6.29
C GLN A 143 -28.53 -26.14 -7.77
N HIS A 144 -29.33 -25.46 -8.60
CA HIS A 144 -29.38 -25.77 -10.04
C HIS A 144 -28.02 -25.49 -10.70
N ARG A 145 -27.56 -26.47 -11.49
CA ARG A 145 -26.23 -26.42 -12.14
C ARG A 145 -26.13 -25.30 -13.17
N PHE A 146 -27.14 -25.12 -14.02
CA PHE A 146 -27.16 -24.06 -15.03
C PHE A 146 -27.00 -22.68 -14.40
N PHE A 147 -27.68 -22.44 -13.27
CA PHE A 147 -27.63 -21.15 -12.58
C PHE A 147 -26.22 -20.86 -12.05
N SER A 148 -25.58 -21.83 -11.41
CA SER A 148 -24.18 -21.68 -10.95
C SER A 148 -23.20 -21.51 -12.12
N HIS A 149 -23.43 -22.20 -13.24
CA HIS A 149 -22.66 -22.05 -14.46
C HIS A 149 -22.79 -20.64 -15.04
N ASN A 150 -24.01 -20.16 -15.22
CA ASN A 150 -24.33 -18.85 -15.78
C ASN A 150 -23.79 -17.71 -14.93
N GLN A 151 -23.95 -17.77 -13.60
CA GLN A 151 -23.39 -16.78 -12.68
C GLN A 151 -21.87 -16.72 -12.77
N ARG A 152 -21.19 -17.87 -12.88
CA ARG A 152 -19.73 -17.91 -13.07
C ARG A 152 -19.33 -17.30 -14.41
N LEU A 153 -20.03 -17.62 -15.50
CA LEU A 153 -19.72 -17.09 -16.82
C LEU A 153 -19.93 -15.58 -16.89
N ARG A 154 -20.98 -15.06 -16.24
CA ARG A 154 -21.21 -13.62 -16.07
C ARG A 154 -20.05 -12.95 -15.33
N LEU A 155 -19.64 -13.50 -14.18
CA LEU A 155 -18.49 -12.98 -13.43
C LEU A 155 -17.18 -13.02 -14.24
N GLU A 156 -16.97 -14.04 -15.07
CA GLU A 156 -15.81 -14.12 -15.97
C GLU A 156 -15.83 -13.00 -17.03
N VAL A 157 -17.00 -12.63 -17.55
CA VAL A 157 -17.14 -11.52 -18.51
C VAL A 157 -17.01 -10.16 -17.82
N GLU A 158 -17.56 -9.99 -16.61
CA GLU A 158 -17.37 -8.80 -15.78
C GLU A 158 -15.90 -8.58 -15.40
N ASP A 159 -15.15 -9.65 -15.05
CA ASP A 159 -13.71 -9.58 -14.82
C ASP A 159 -12.95 -9.15 -16.10
N LEU A 160 -13.38 -9.61 -17.28
CA LEU A 160 -12.84 -9.14 -18.55
C LEU A 160 -13.10 -7.64 -18.75
N GLU A 161 -14.28 -7.12 -18.40
CA GLU A 161 -14.57 -5.67 -18.46
C GLU A 161 -13.62 -4.84 -17.60
N HIS A 162 -13.35 -5.32 -16.38
CA HIS A 162 -12.39 -4.69 -15.48
C HIS A 162 -10.97 -4.74 -16.05
N LYS A 163 -10.55 -5.89 -16.58
CA LYS A 163 -9.24 -6.11 -17.21
C LYS A 163 -9.03 -5.21 -18.43
N SER A 164 -9.95 -5.22 -19.39
CA SER A 164 -9.84 -4.44 -20.63
C SER A 164 -10.31 -2.99 -20.50
N ARG A 165 -10.83 -2.60 -19.32
CA ARG A 165 -11.36 -1.25 -19.03
C ARG A 165 -12.46 -0.81 -20.01
N ARG A 166 -13.38 -1.73 -20.30
CA ARG A 166 -14.48 -1.58 -21.26
C ARG A 166 -15.77 -2.05 -20.59
N ARG A 167 -16.75 -1.15 -20.41
CA ARG A 167 -18.07 -1.44 -19.79
C ARG A 167 -19.13 -1.87 -20.80
N ASP A 168 -18.70 -2.12 -22.03
CA ASP A 168 -19.54 -2.43 -23.17
C ASP A 168 -19.32 -3.87 -23.66
N ILE A 169 -18.74 -4.75 -22.85
CA ILE A 169 -18.52 -6.15 -23.23
C ILE A 169 -19.72 -6.97 -22.82
N LEU A 170 -20.21 -6.83 -21.59
CA LEU A 170 -21.37 -7.58 -21.12
C LEU A 170 -22.66 -7.08 -21.81
N VAL A 171 -23.49 -8.02 -22.25
CA VAL A 171 -24.85 -7.71 -22.71
C VAL A 171 -25.70 -7.14 -21.57
N ASP A 172 -26.71 -6.34 -21.91
CA ASP A 172 -27.59 -5.75 -20.90
C ASP A 172 -28.55 -6.80 -20.29
N ASP A 173 -29.13 -6.43 -19.14
CA ASP A 173 -30.08 -7.29 -18.42
C ASP A 173 -31.34 -7.61 -19.26
N GLU A 174 -31.71 -6.76 -20.23
CA GLU A 174 -32.81 -7.02 -21.17
C GLU A 174 -32.50 -8.17 -22.14
N THR A 175 -31.26 -8.26 -22.63
CA THR A 175 -30.83 -9.39 -23.46
C THR A 175 -30.88 -10.70 -22.68
N LEU A 176 -30.43 -10.68 -21.41
CA LEU A 176 -30.50 -11.84 -20.52
C LEU A 176 -31.95 -12.21 -20.18
N PHE A 177 -32.81 -11.22 -19.95
CA PHE A 177 -34.24 -11.41 -19.73
C PHE A 177 -34.87 -12.11 -20.92
N THR A 178 -34.65 -11.60 -22.14
CA THR A 178 -35.19 -12.15 -23.39
C THR A 178 -34.76 -13.60 -23.59
N PHE A 179 -33.51 -13.95 -23.26
CA PHE A 179 -33.02 -15.33 -23.35
C PHE A 179 -33.83 -16.30 -22.49
N TYR A 180 -34.09 -15.93 -21.23
CA TYR A 180 -34.88 -16.74 -20.32
C TYR A 180 -36.36 -16.74 -20.70
N ASP A 181 -36.91 -15.59 -21.09
CA ASP A 181 -38.33 -15.45 -21.45
C ASP A 181 -38.71 -16.36 -22.63
N GLN A 182 -37.85 -16.46 -23.65
CA GLN A 182 -38.06 -17.34 -24.81
C GLN A 182 -38.06 -18.85 -24.46
N ARG A 183 -37.45 -19.24 -23.33
CA ARG A 183 -37.19 -20.65 -22.98
C ARG A 183 -38.05 -21.16 -21.84
N ILE A 184 -38.45 -20.28 -20.93
CA ILE A 184 -39.24 -20.63 -19.75
C ILE A 184 -40.73 -20.48 -20.12
N PRO A 185 -41.62 -21.47 -19.87
CA PRO A 185 -43.05 -21.33 -20.20
C PRO A 185 -43.78 -20.25 -19.38
N ASP A 186 -44.77 -19.58 -19.95
CA ASP A 186 -45.52 -18.47 -19.33
C ASP A 186 -46.14 -18.78 -17.95
N THR A 187 -46.38 -20.06 -17.67
CA THR A 187 -46.92 -20.54 -16.39
C THR A 187 -45.93 -20.45 -15.21
N ILE A 188 -44.65 -20.18 -15.47
CA ILE A 188 -43.61 -20.13 -14.45
C ILE A 188 -43.52 -18.73 -13.83
N VAL A 189 -44.20 -18.56 -12.70
CA VAL A 189 -44.31 -17.26 -12.01
C VAL A 189 -43.66 -17.24 -10.61
N SER A 190 -42.99 -18.32 -10.22
CA SER A 190 -42.31 -18.44 -8.91
C SER A 190 -41.24 -19.54 -8.94
N VAL A 191 -40.35 -19.55 -7.94
CA VAL A 191 -39.35 -20.62 -7.74
C VAL A 191 -40.01 -22.00 -7.71
N ARG A 192 -41.15 -22.15 -7.02
CA ARG A 192 -41.84 -23.44 -6.92
C ARG A 192 -42.38 -23.92 -8.27
N HIS A 193 -42.88 -23.00 -9.08
CA HIS A 193 -43.31 -23.33 -10.45
C HIS A 193 -42.10 -23.76 -11.28
N PHE A 194 -41.00 -23.02 -11.18
CA PHE A 194 -39.76 -23.32 -11.89
C PHE A 194 -39.21 -24.70 -11.50
N ASP A 195 -39.04 -24.98 -10.22
CA ASP A 195 -38.48 -26.26 -9.73
C ASP A 195 -39.31 -27.46 -10.18
N LYS A 196 -40.63 -27.31 -10.27
CA LYS A 196 -41.52 -28.35 -10.78
C LYS A 196 -41.32 -28.57 -12.28
N TRP A 197 -41.29 -27.50 -13.07
CA TRP A 197 -41.10 -27.57 -14.52
C TRP A 197 -39.70 -28.09 -14.88
N TRP A 198 -38.67 -27.60 -14.20
CA TRP A 198 -37.28 -27.94 -14.47
C TRP A 198 -37.01 -29.44 -14.33
N LYS A 199 -37.70 -30.17 -13.45
CA LYS A 199 -37.56 -31.64 -13.35
C LYS A 199 -37.84 -32.37 -14.65
N THR A 200 -38.82 -31.89 -15.43
CA THR A 200 -39.17 -32.47 -16.73
C THR A 200 -38.32 -31.86 -17.84
N ALA A 201 -38.16 -30.53 -17.84
CA ALA A 201 -37.42 -29.82 -18.87
C ALA A 201 -35.93 -30.23 -18.89
N PHE A 202 -35.32 -30.45 -17.73
CA PHE A 202 -33.95 -30.93 -17.58
C PHE A 202 -33.73 -32.32 -18.19
N GLN A 203 -34.73 -33.20 -18.21
CA GLN A 203 -34.60 -34.50 -18.85
C GLN A 203 -34.61 -34.41 -20.38
N GLN A 204 -35.25 -33.37 -20.93
CA GLN A 204 -35.32 -33.13 -22.36
C GLN A 204 -34.03 -32.46 -22.86
N ASP A 205 -33.62 -31.38 -22.18
CA ASP A 205 -32.37 -30.68 -22.45
C ASP A 205 -31.82 -30.03 -21.16
N PRO A 206 -30.77 -30.61 -20.55
CA PRO A 206 -30.10 -30.06 -19.39
C PRO A 206 -29.47 -28.67 -19.62
N HIS A 207 -29.11 -28.35 -20.87
CA HIS A 207 -28.32 -27.18 -21.25
C HIS A 207 -29.16 -26.05 -21.83
N GLN A 208 -30.48 -26.21 -21.95
CA GLN A 208 -31.35 -25.22 -22.58
C GLN A 208 -31.25 -23.82 -21.95
N LEU A 209 -30.91 -23.73 -20.66
CA LEU A 209 -30.74 -22.47 -19.93
C LEU A 209 -29.26 -22.09 -19.70
N ASP A 210 -28.29 -22.84 -20.20
CA ASP A 210 -26.88 -22.49 -20.06
C ASP A 210 -26.54 -21.32 -21.01
N PHE A 211 -25.81 -20.33 -20.50
CA PHE A 211 -25.28 -19.26 -21.33
C PHE A 211 -24.12 -19.77 -22.19
N ASP A 212 -24.08 -19.32 -23.45
CA ASP A 212 -22.86 -19.35 -24.24
C ASP A 212 -22.04 -18.09 -23.93
N LYS A 213 -20.72 -18.22 -23.81
CA LYS A 213 -19.82 -17.07 -23.58
C LYS A 213 -19.96 -16.03 -24.68
N ASN A 214 -20.15 -16.47 -25.93
CA ASN A 214 -20.32 -15.56 -27.06
C ASN A 214 -21.63 -14.76 -26.98
N MET A 215 -22.64 -15.30 -26.32
CA MET A 215 -23.93 -14.63 -26.11
C MET A 215 -23.82 -13.54 -25.04
N LEU A 216 -22.94 -13.69 -24.05
CA LEU A 216 -22.73 -12.69 -23.01
C LEU A 216 -21.91 -11.49 -23.48
N VAL A 217 -21.20 -11.62 -24.60
CA VAL A 217 -20.31 -10.61 -25.15
C VAL A 217 -21.00 -9.86 -26.29
N ARG A 218 -21.03 -8.52 -26.24
CA ARG A 218 -21.59 -7.71 -27.32
C ARG A 218 -20.80 -7.90 -28.63
N GLU A 219 -21.50 -7.95 -29.75
CA GLU A 219 -20.89 -8.01 -31.08
C GLU A 219 -19.94 -6.81 -31.30
N GLY A 220 -18.67 -7.09 -31.62
CA GLY A 220 -17.62 -6.06 -31.80
C GLY A 220 -16.68 -5.85 -30.61
N ALA A 221 -16.93 -6.48 -29.46
CA ALA A 221 -15.90 -6.68 -28.44
C ALA A 221 -14.90 -7.74 -28.95
N GLY A 222 -13.83 -7.30 -29.62
CA GLY A 222 -12.81 -8.20 -30.20
C GLY A 222 -12.29 -9.26 -29.21
N THR A 223 -11.73 -10.36 -29.72
CA THR A 223 -11.21 -11.47 -28.91
C THR A 223 -10.10 -10.99 -27.98
N ILE A 224 -10.38 -10.91 -26.69
CA ILE A 224 -9.40 -10.59 -25.64
C ILE A 224 -8.67 -11.89 -25.27
N ASP A 225 -7.35 -11.96 -25.47
CA ASP A 225 -6.54 -13.09 -24.99
C ASP A 225 -6.40 -13.01 -23.47
N ALA A 226 -6.67 -14.12 -22.77
CA ALA A 226 -6.47 -14.22 -21.33
C ALA A 226 -5.00 -14.03 -20.93
N ASN A 227 -4.05 -14.35 -21.82
CA ASN A 227 -2.62 -14.16 -21.58
C ASN A 227 -2.22 -12.67 -21.51
N ASP A 228 -3.02 -11.78 -22.11
CA ASP A 228 -2.78 -10.34 -22.03
C ASP A 228 -3.08 -9.77 -20.64
N TYR A 229 -3.93 -10.46 -19.87
CA TYR A 229 -4.43 -10.04 -18.56
C TYR A 229 -4.23 -11.15 -17.51
N PRO A 230 -2.97 -11.44 -17.13
CA PRO A 230 -2.64 -12.56 -16.26
C PRO A 230 -3.14 -12.35 -14.82
N ASN A 231 -3.59 -13.42 -14.16
CA ASN A 231 -4.02 -13.35 -12.75
C ASN A 231 -2.85 -13.24 -11.74
N SER A 232 -1.61 -13.36 -12.21
CA SER A 232 -0.42 -13.29 -11.36
C SER A 232 0.79 -12.73 -12.09
N TRP A 233 1.62 -12.00 -11.36
CA TRP A 233 2.94 -11.55 -11.77
C TRP A 233 4.02 -12.49 -11.25
N ARG A 234 5.04 -12.79 -12.04
CA ARG A 234 6.15 -13.66 -11.62
C ARG A 234 7.46 -12.89 -11.62
N GLN A 235 8.18 -12.90 -10.50
CA GLN A 235 9.53 -12.37 -10.39
C GLN A 235 10.42 -13.45 -9.74
N GLY A 236 11.31 -14.03 -10.53
CA GLY A 236 12.11 -15.20 -10.14
C GLY A 236 11.23 -16.37 -9.68
N ASN A 237 11.36 -16.72 -8.40
CA ASN A 237 10.63 -17.82 -7.75
C ASN A 237 9.35 -17.38 -7.04
N VAL A 238 9.01 -16.09 -7.09
CA VAL A 238 7.83 -15.53 -6.42
C VAL A 238 6.72 -15.31 -7.44
N GLN A 239 5.50 -15.73 -7.07
CA GLN A 239 4.27 -15.47 -7.82
C GLN A 239 3.36 -14.58 -6.98
N LEU A 240 3.04 -13.40 -7.51
CA LEU A 240 2.25 -12.35 -6.84
C LEU A 240 0.88 -12.23 -7.50
N PRO A 241 -0.24 -12.32 -6.77
CA PRO A 241 -1.58 -12.15 -7.34
C PRO A 241 -1.78 -10.75 -7.94
N LEU A 242 -2.50 -10.69 -9.06
CA LEU A 242 -2.94 -9.44 -9.68
C LEU A 242 -4.46 -9.29 -9.55
N THR A 243 -4.92 -8.06 -9.33
CA THR A 243 -6.34 -7.69 -9.43
C THR A 243 -6.49 -6.47 -10.32
N TYR A 244 -7.63 -6.42 -11.02
CA TYR A 244 -7.96 -5.38 -12.00
C TYR A 244 -9.15 -4.58 -11.52
N GLN A 245 -9.08 -3.27 -11.65
CA GLN A 245 -10.17 -2.39 -11.26
C GLN A 245 -10.36 -1.33 -12.35
N PHE A 246 -11.61 -1.15 -12.78
CA PHE A 246 -12.00 -0.09 -13.70
C PHE A 246 -12.97 0.88 -13.03
N GLU A 247 -12.41 1.75 -12.20
CA GLU A 247 -13.13 2.78 -11.45
C GLU A 247 -12.39 4.11 -11.59
N PRO A 248 -12.60 4.82 -12.71
CA PRO A 248 -11.93 6.10 -12.96
C PRO A 248 -12.08 7.06 -11.78
N GLY A 249 -10.96 7.60 -11.31
CA GLY A 249 -10.90 8.57 -10.21
C GLY A 249 -10.67 7.97 -8.82
N LYS A 250 -10.60 6.64 -8.66
CA LYS A 250 -10.13 6.01 -7.41
C LYS A 250 -8.64 5.67 -7.48
N ASP A 251 -7.99 5.65 -6.31
CA ASP A 251 -6.54 5.42 -6.20
C ASP A 251 -6.08 4.04 -6.70
N ALA A 252 -6.94 3.01 -6.52
CA ALA A 252 -6.68 1.64 -6.92
C ALA A 252 -7.08 1.33 -8.39
N ASP A 253 -7.52 2.33 -9.16
CA ASP A 253 -7.85 2.15 -10.59
C ASP A 253 -6.63 1.64 -11.37
N GLY A 254 -6.83 0.64 -12.22
CA GLY A 254 -5.76 -0.02 -12.98
C GLY A 254 -5.42 -1.42 -12.44
N VAL A 255 -4.12 -1.75 -12.46
CA VAL A 255 -3.61 -3.07 -12.06
C VAL A 255 -2.98 -2.97 -10.69
N THR A 256 -3.41 -3.83 -9.78
CA THR A 256 -2.85 -3.93 -8.42
C THR A 256 -2.12 -5.26 -8.25
N VAL A 257 -0.86 -5.21 -7.83
CA VAL A 257 -0.08 -6.37 -7.41
C VAL A 257 -0.13 -6.53 -5.89
N HIS A 258 -0.47 -7.73 -5.44
CA HIS A 258 -0.58 -8.07 -4.02
C HIS A 258 0.71 -8.69 -3.52
N ILE A 259 1.35 -8.03 -2.55
CA ILE A 259 2.65 -8.41 -2.00
C ILE A 259 2.46 -8.82 -0.53
N PRO A 260 2.68 -10.10 -0.17
CA PRO A 260 2.76 -10.49 1.23
C PRO A 260 3.86 -9.70 1.96
N LEU A 261 3.56 -9.17 3.15
CA LEU A 261 4.50 -8.37 3.95
C LEU A 261 5.92 -9.00 4.09
N PRO A 262 6.08 -10.32 4.32
CA PRO A 262 7.41 -10.94 4.45
C PRO A 262 8.25 -10.92 3.16
N LEU A 263 7.61 -10.72 2.00
CA LEU A 263 8.28 -10.66 0.70
C LEU A 263 8.60 -9.25 0.24
N LEU A 264 8.12 -8.22 0.95
CA LEU A 264 8.16 -6.83 0.49
C LEU A 264 9.58 -6.36 0.09
N ASN A 265 10.58 -6.73 0.88
CA ASN A 265 11.98 -6.35 0.64
C ASN A 265 12.73 -7.28 -0.34
N GLN A 266 12.08 -8.36 -0.78
CA GLN A 266 12.62 -9.28 -1.79
C GLN A 266 12.13 -8.96 -3.21
N ILE A 267 11.07 -8.15 -3.33
CA ILE A 267 10.54 -7.69 -4.61
C ILE A 267 11.32 -6.46 -5.07
N THR A 268 11.69 -6.44 -6.35
CA THR A 268 12.33 -5.28 -6.99
C THR A 268 11.34 -4.60 -7.94
N GLU A 269 11.54 -3.31 -8.20
CA GLU A 269 10.70 -2.56 -9.17
C GLU A 269 10.88 -3.04 -10.62
N GLN A 270 11.91 -3.85 -10.90
CA GLN A 270 12.25 -4.33 -12.23
C GLN A 270 11.09 -5.10 -12.88
N GLY A 271 10.69 -4.64 -14.08
CA GLY A 271 9.66 -5.24 -14.91
C GLY A 271 8.27 -4.66 -14.67
N PHE A 272 7.96 -4.12 -13.49
CA PHE A 272 6.64 -3.52 -13.22
C PHE A 272 6.37 -2.27 -14.06
N ASP A 273 7.44 -1.58 -14.47
CA ASP A 273 7.44 -0.46 -15.40
C ASP A 273 6.96 -0.85 -16.81
N TRP A 274 7.05 -2.12 -17.20
CA TRP A 274 6.49 -2.62 -18.44
C TRP A 274 4.98 -2.82 -18.37
N GLN A 275 4.39 -2.93 -17.18
CA GLN A 275 3.00 -3.32 -17.00
C GLN A 275 2.68 -4.69 -17.66
N ILE A 276 1.45 -5.18 -17.47
CA ILE A 276 0.94 -6.39 -18.12
C ILE A 276 0.82 -6.23 -19.64
N PRO A 277 0.88 -7.33 -20.42
CA PRO A 277 0.88 -7.25 -21.88
C PRO A 277 -0.30 -6.47 -22.47
N GLY A 278 -1.52 -6.65 -21.95
CA GLY A 278 -2.73 -5.99 -22.44
C GLY A 278 -2.75 -4.46 -22.30
N LEU A 279 -1.92 -3.89 -21.42
CA LEU A 279 -1.83 -2.43 -21.22
C LEU A 279 -0.53 -1.80 -21.75
N ARG A 280 0.44 -2.61 -22.21
CA ARG A 280 1.75 -2.13 -22.68
C ARG A 280 1.65 -1.10 -23.78
N LYS A 281 0.87 -1.40 -24.82
CA LYS A 281 0.67 -0.48 -25.96
C LYS A 281 0.13 0.87 -25.47
N THR A 282 -0.90 0.84 -24.62
CA THR A 282 -1.51 2.05 -24.06
C THR A 282 -0.52 2.85 -23.20
N LEU A 283 0.28 2.16 -22.39
CA LEU A 283 1.35 2.77 -21.60
C LEU A 283 2.39 3.46 -22.51
N ILE A 284 2.87 2.79 -23.55
CA ILE A 284 3.86 3.35 -24.49
C ILE A 284 3.28 4.56 -25.22
N VAL A 285 2.03 4.49 -25.68
CA VAL A 285 1.35 5.64 -26.29
C VAL A 285 1.25 6.82 -25.33
N ALA A 286 0.93 6.57 -24.06
CA ALA A 286 0.89 7.60 -23.02
C ALA A 286 2.29 8.19 -22.76
N LEU A 287 3.33 7.36 -22.73
CA LEU A 287 4.72 7.79 -22.61
C LEU A 287 5.12 8.69 -23.79
N ILE A 288 4.84 8.30 -25.03
CA ILE A 288 5.08 9.14 -26.22
C ILE A 288 4.36 10.48 -26.07
N LYS A 289 3.10 10.46 -25.62
CA LYS A 289 2.30 11.68 -25.41
C LYS A 289 2.90 12.60 -24.33
N SER A 290 3.56 12.04 -23.32
CA SER A 290 4.24 12.79 -22.25
C SER A 290 5.49 13.55 -22.71
N LEU A 291 6.05 13.21 -23.89
CA LEU A 291 7.24 13.88 -24.39
C LEU A 291 6.95 15.36 -24.77
N PRO A 292 7.93 16.26 -24.64
CA PRO A 292 7.85 17.63 -25.13
C PRO A 292 7.46 17.67 -26.61
N LYS A 293 6.67 18.67 -26.98
CA LYS A 293 6.15 18.86 -28.35
C LYS A 293 7.22 18.73 -29.47
N PRO A 294 8.45 19.27 -29.33
CA PRO A 294 9.49 19.11 -30.36
C PRO A 294 9.92 17.66 -30.58
N ILE A 295 10.02 16.87 -29.50
CA ILE A 295 10.45 15.48 -29.55
C ILE A 295 9.28 14.59 -30.01
N ARG A 296 8.09 14.80 -29.43
CA ARG A 296 6.88 14.00 -29.70
C ARG A 296 6.47 13.98 -31.17
N ARG A 297 6.71 15.06 -31.92
CA ARG A 297 6.38 15.16 -33.36
C ARG A 297 7.05 14.09 -34.22
N ASN A 298 8.19 13.54 -33.78
CA ASN A 298 8.89 12.47 -34.47
C ASN A 298 8.24 11.09 -34.29
N PHE A 299 7.27 10.97 -33.38
CA PHE A 299 6.61 9.72 -33.00
C PHE A 299 5.09 9.78 -33.25
N VAL A 300 4.69 10.42 -34.36
CA VAL A 300 3.30 10.54 -34.78
C VAL A 300 3.10 9.71 -36.06
N PRO A 301 2.10 8.81 -36.12
CA PRO A 301 1.12 8.47 -35.08
C PRO A 301 1.71 7.64 -33.93
N ALA A 302 1.41 8.04 -32.68
CA ALA A 302 1.94 7.36 -31.49
C ALA A 302 1.58 5.86 -31.39
N PRO A 303 0.37 5.41 -31.77
CA PRO A 303 0.03 3.98 -31.77
C PRO A 303 0.94 3.15 -32.69
N ASP A 304 1.27 3.65 -33.86
CA ASP A 304 2.10 2.94 -34.85
C ASP A 304 3.52 2.75 -34.34
N TYR A 305 4.09 3.77 -33.68
CA TYR A 305 5.40 3.67 -33.03
C TYR A 305 5.38 2.71 -31.84
N ALA A 306 4.29 2.66 -31.08
CA ALA A 306 4.13 1.69 -30.00
C ALA A 306 4.08 0.25 -30.54
N ASP A 307 3.33 0.01 -31.62
CA ASP A 307 3.29 -1.30 -32.29
C ASP A 307 4.65 -1.70 -32.86
N ALA A 308 5.33 -0.76 -33.53
CA ALA A 308 6.67 -0.98 -34.07
C ALA A 308 7.69 -1.30 -32.97
N PHE A 309 7.57 -0.68 -31.80
CA PHE A 309 8.41 -1.00 -30.63
C PHE A 309 8.14 -2.39 -30.09
N LEU A 310 6.86 -2.73 -29.86
CA LEU A 310 6.47 -4.03 -29.33
C LEU A 310 6.87 -5.17 -30.29
N GLY A 311 6.85 -4.94 -31.60
CA GLY A 311 7.32 -5.91 -32.60
C GLY A 311 8.84 -6.06 -32.71
N ARG A 312 9.63 -5.18 -32.08
CA ARG A 312 11.11 -5.17 -32.19
C ARG A 312 11.84 -5.46 -30.90
N VAL A 313 11.25 -5.14 -29.74
CA VAL A 313 11.92 -5.33 -28.46
C VAL A 313 12.19 -6.81 -28.22
N THR A 314 13.45 -7.16 -27.97
CA THR A 314 13.89 -8.54 -27.70
C THR A 314 14.23 -8.76 -26.24
N ASP A 315 14.69 -7.72 -25.54
CA ASP A 315 15.09 -7.80 -24.13
C ASP A 315 14.14 -6.99 -23.25
N VAL A 316 13.25 -7.69 -22.58
CA VAL A 316 12.27 -7.14 -21.62
C VAL A 316 12.79 -7.13 -20.18
N ASN A 317 14.04 -7.53 -19.95
CA ASN A 317 14.65 -7.50 -18.62
C ASN A 317 15.24 -6.12 -18.28
N LEU A 318 15.47 -5.27 -19.29
CA LEU A 318 15.91 -3.90 -19.10
C LEU A 318 14.73 -2.97 -18.79
N PRO A 319 14.97 -1.83 -18.11
CA PRO A 319 13.93 -0.83 -17.86
C PRO A 319 13.26 -0.35 -19.17
N LEU A 320 11.93 -0.24 -19.16
CA LEU A 320 11.11 0.10 -20.33
C LEU A 320 11.61 1.37 -21.02
N LEU A 321 11.89 2.42 -20.25
CA LEU A 321 12.33 3.70 -20.82
C LEU A 321 13.68 3.58 -21.53
N GLU A 322 14.60 2.73 -21.03
CA GLU A 322 15.88 2.48 -21.68
C GLU A 322 15.68 1.77 -23.03
N CYS A 323 14.82 0.75 -23.05
CA CYS A 323 14.45 0.07 -24.30
C CYS A 323 13.79 1.04 -25.28
N LEU A 324 12.85 1.89 -24.82
CA LEU A 324 12.20 2.90 -25.64
C LEU A 324 13.21 3.89 -26.22
N GLU A 325 14.10 4.45 -25.41
CA GLU A 325 15.15 5.38 -25.86
C GLU A 325 16.04 4.76 -26.94
N ARG A 326 16.45 3.50 -26.76
CA ARG A 326 17.26 2.76 -27.73
C ARG A 326 16.53 2.51 -29.04
N GLU A 327 15.31 1.96 -28.96
CA GLU A 327 14.57 1.55 -30.16
C GLU A 327 13.98 2.75 -30.92
N PHE A 328 13.49 3.78 -30.22
CA PHE A 328 13.01 5.00 -30.86
C PHE A 328 14.13 5.77 -31.57
N ARG A 329 15.35 5.76 -31.02
CA ARG A 329 16.51 6.31 -31.73
C ARG A 329 16.82 5.52 -33.00
N ARG A 330 16.70 4.18 -32.99
CA ARG A 330 16.88 3.36 -34.20
C ARG A 330 15.80 3.58 -35.25
N MET A 331 14.56 3.86 -34.83
CA MET A 331 13.44 4.10 -35.74
C MET A 331 13.47 5.50 -36.36
N SER A 332 13.80 6.53 -35.56
CA SER A 332 13.63 7.94 -35.95
C SER A 332 14.93 8.72 -36.12
N GLY A 333 16.07 8.19 -35.66
CA GLY A 333 17.35 8.91 -35.58
C GLY A 333 17.45 9.92 -34.43
N VAL A 334 16.35 10.21 -33.72
CA VAL A 334 16.31 11.20 -32.65
C VAL A 334 16.72 10.58 -31.32
N THR A 335 17.60 11.26 -30.57
CA THR A 335 17.97 10.85 -29.21
C THR A 335 17.00 11.47 -28.21
N ILE A 336 16.41 10.64 -27.35
CA ILE A 336 15.56 11.08 -26.25
C ILE A 336 16.38 11.01 -24.97
N GLU A 337 16.55 12.14 -24.29
CA GLU A 337 17.23 12.18 -23.00
C GLU A 337 16.26 11.76 -21.88
N ARG A 338 16.76 11.07 -20.84
CA ARG A 338 15.93 10.51 -19.76
C ARG A 338 14.99 11.53 -19.12
N HIS A 339 15.44 12.78 -18.97
CA HIS A 339 14.65 13.84 -18.35
C HIS A 339 13.56 14.43 -19.26
N ALA A 340 13.52 14.06 -20.54
CA ALA A 340 12.46 14.46 -21.45
C ALA A 340 11.14 13.73 -21.16
N TRP A 341 11.17 12.56 -20.52
CA TRP A 341 9.96 11.84 -20.12
C TRP A 341 9.23 12.54 -18.97
N GLN A 342 8.03 13.05 -19.23
CA GLN A 342 7.22 13.74 -18.22
C GLN A 342 6.28 12.75 -17.53
N LEU A 343 6.84 11.84 -16.72
CA LEU A 343 6.11 10.70 -16.13
C LEU A 343 4.89 11.09 -15.28
N ALA A 344 4.86 12.31 -14.74
CA ALA A 344 3.71 12.85 -14.03
C ALA A 344 2.46 13.00 -14.93
N GLN A 345 2.63 13.12 -16.26
CA GLN A 345 1.54 13.19 -17.23
C GLN A 345 1.01 11.81 -17.64
N VAL A 346 1.70 10.73 -17.29
CA VAL A 346 1.22 9.37 -17.58
C VAL A 346 0.00 9.11 -16.68
N PRO A 347 -1.15 8.72 -17.27
CA PRO A 347 -2.35 8.41 -16.52
C PRO A 347 -2.10 7.38 -15.43
N ASP A 348 -2.73 7.64 -14.29
CA ASP A 348 -2.41 6.97 -13.05
C ASP A 348 -2.78 5.48 -13.03
N HIS A 349 -3.76 5.07 -13.84
CA HIS A 349 -4.19 3.68 -14.03
C HIS A 349 -3.25 2.86 -14.94
N LEU A 350 -2.27 3.49 -15.59
CA LEU A 350 -1.24 2.80 -16.37
C LEU A 350 0.01 2.50 -15.52
N LYS A 351 0.05 2.99 -14.29
CA LYS A 351 1.09 2.67 -13.30
C LYS A 351 0.63 1.49 -12.46
N MET A 352 1.55 0.59 -12.11
CA MET A 352 1.24 -0.52 -11.21
C MET A 352 0.97 0.02 -9.80
N THR A 353 -0.10 -0.45 -9.17
CA THR A 353 -0.37 -0.22 -7.75
C THR A 353 0.16 -1.40 -6.95
N PHE A 354 0.97 -1.14 -5.92
CA PHE A 354 1.48 -2.17 -5.01
C PHE A 354 0.64 -2.18 -3.74
N ARG A 355 0.09 -3.34 -3.39
CA ARG A 355 -0.71 -3.55 -2.18
C ARG A 355 -0.02 -4.55 -1.28
N VAL A 356 0.40 -4.09 -0.10
CA VAL A 356 1.01 -4.97 0.90
C VAL A 356 -0.06 -5.57 1.78
N VAL A 357 -0.06 -6.90 1.92
CA VAL A 357 -1.06 -7.65 2.70
C VAL A 357 -0.41 -8.42 3.84
N ASP A 358 -1.19 -8.65 4.91
CA ASP A 358 -0.80 -9.52 6.02
C ASP A 358 -1.08 -11.02 5.72
N GLY A 359 -0.82 -11.89 6.70
CA GLY A 359 -1.08 -13.33 6.59
C GLY A 359 -2.55 -13.72 6.38
N ASN A 360 -3.49 -12.82 6.68
CA ASN A 360 -4.93 -12.99 6.47
C ASN A 360 -5.42 -12.33 5.17
N LYS A 361 -4.50 -11.90 4.29
CA LYS A 361 -4.79 -11.15 3.05
C LYS A 361 -5.44 -9.78 3.30
N LYS A 362 -5.36 -9.23 4.52
CA LYS A 362 -5.84 -7.88 4.80
C LYS A 362 -4.83 -6.86 4.29
N THR A 363 -5.31 -5.85 3.56
CA THR A 363 -4.47 -4.70 3.16
C THR A 363 -3.89 -4.02 4.38
N LEU A 364 -2.55 -3.90 4.40
CA LEU A 364 -1.81 -3.09 5.34
C LEU A 364 -1.59 -1.68 4.79
N GLN A 365 -1.16 -1.60 3.53
CA GLN A 365 -0.88 -0.34 2.85
C GLN A 365 -0.81 -0.50 1.34
N GLU A 366 -1.05 0.59 0.60
CA GLU A 366 -1.03 0.64 -0.86
C GLU A 366 -0.30 1.90 -1.33
N SER A 367 0.49 1.80 -2.39
CA SER A 367 1.16 2.92 -3.06
C SER A 367 1.53 2.55 -4.49
N LYS A 368 1.83 3.54 -5.32
CA LYS A 368 2.44 3.35 -6.66
C LYS A 368 3.96 3.30 -6.62
N SER A 369 4.56 3.52 -5.44
CA SER A 369 5.99 3.36 -5.20
C SER A 369 6.23 2.18 -4.27
N LEU A 370 6.89 1.15 -4.80
CA LEU A 370 7.32 0.00 -3.99
C LEU A 370 8.33 0.44 -2.93
N THR A 371 9.27 1.32 -3.33
CA THR A 371 10.27 1.90 -2.42
C THR A 371 9.64 2.63 -1.24
N GLU A 372 8.56 3.38 -1.45
CA GLU A 372 7.84 4.07 -0.37
C GLU A 372 7.23 3.07 0.63
N LEU A 373 6.61 1.99 0.13
CA LEU A 373 6.04 0.93 0.97
C LEU A 373 7.11 0.20 1.78
N GLN A 374 8.24 -0.13 1.16
CA GLN A 374 9.39 -0.76 1.83
C GLN A 374 9.88 0.12 3.00
N LEU A 375 9.98 1.43 2.80
CA LEU A 375 10.38 2.38 3.84
C LEU A 375 9.36 2.48 4.99
N GLN A 376 8.07 2.60 4.66
CA GLN A 376 7.00 2.78 5.65
C GLN A 376 6.74 1.51 6.47
N LEU A 377 6.90 0.34 5.86
CA LEU A 377 6.59 -0.95 6.50
C LEU A 377 7.82 -1.67 7.08
N LYS A 378 9.03 -1.09 6.99
CA LYS A 378 10.27 -1.67 7.50
C LYS A 378 10.17 -2.25 8.92
N GLY A 379 9.54 -1.50 9.84
CA GLY A 379 9.35 -1.97 11.22
C GLY A 379 8.44 -3.20 11.32
N LYS A 380 7.36 -3.24 10.53
CA LYS A 380 6.42 -4.37 10.50
C LYS A 380 7.02 -5.60 9.83
N VAL A 381 7.86 -5.42 8.80
CA VAL A 381 8.60 -6.54 8.18
C VAL A 381 9.50 -7.20 9.22
N ARG A 382 10.32 -6.42 9.94
CA ARG A 382 11.18 -6.94 11.02
C ARG A 382 10.41 -7.67 12.12
N GLU A 383 9.30 -7.09 12.58
CA GLU A 383 8.44 -7.74 13.59
C GLU A 383 7.87 -9.08 13.07
N THR A 384 7.47 -9.13 11.80
CA THR A 384 6.91 -10.34 11.19
C THR A 384 7.99 -11.41 11.01
N LEU A 385 9.21 -11.03 10.63
CA LEU A 385 10.34 -11.95 10.51
C LEU A 385 10.71 -12.58 11.86
N SER A 386 10.77 -11.78 12.93
CA SER A 386 11.04 -12.27 14.28
C SER A 386 9.97 -13.29 14.72
N LYS A 387 8.67 -12.98 14.55
CA LYS A 387 7.57 -13.93 14.86
C LYS A 387 7.61 -15.22 14.04
N VAL A 388 8.06 -15.17 12.79
CA VAL A 388 8.16 -16.36 11.93
C VAL A 388 9.39 -17.20 12.27
N ALA A 389 10.39 -16.60 12.91
CA ALA A 389 11.68 -17.19 13.22
C ALA A 389 11.84 -17.68 14.67
N ASP A 390 10.77 -17.73 15.48
CA ASP A 390 10.70 -18.29 16.84
C ASP A 390 11.25 -19.72 17.00
N VAL A 391 11.78 -20.33 15.94
CA VAL A 391 12.63 -21.52 15.96
C VAL A 391 14.06 -21.15 16.38
N GLY A 392 14.25 -20.75 17.63
CA GLY A 392 15.52 -20.83 18.39
C GLY A 392 16.74 -20.05 17.89
N LEU A 393 16.62 -19.24 16.83
CA LEU A 393 17.75 -18.52 16.24
C LEU A 393 17.99 -17.15 16.90
N GLU A 394 16.92 -16.46 17.33
CA GLU A 394 17.04 -15.20 18.07
C GLU A 394 17.42 -15.46 19.53
N LYS A 395 18.46 -14.77 20.02
CA LYS A 395 18.91 -14.77 21.41
C LYS A 395 19.09 -13.33 21.88
N GLN A 396 18.92 -13.09 23.18
CA GLN A 396 19.16 -11.79 23.81
C GLN A 396 20.11 -11.95 25.01
N GLY A 397 20.78 -10.88 25.41
CA GLY A 397 21.62 -10.90 26.62
C GLY A 397 22.90 -11.74 26.47
N VAL A 398 23.34 -12.01 25.24
CA VAL A 398 24.52 -12.83 24.98
C VAL A 398 25.78 -12.05 25.34
N THR A 399 26.63 -12.60 26.19
CA THR A 399 27.91 -11.97 26.60
C THR A 399 29.13 -12.75 26.14
N GLU A 400 28.96 -14.00 25.70
CA GLU A 400 30.00 -14.88 25.18
C GLU A 400 29.48 -15.62 23.93
N TRP A 401 30.36 -16.18 23.10
CA TRP A 401 29.94 -16.91 21.90
C TRP A 401 29.46 -18.33 22.27
N ASP A 402 28.20 -18.48 22.68
CA ASP A 402 27.62 -19.73 23.21
C ASP A 402 26.52 -20.37 22.33
N PHE A 403 26.43 -19.92 21.07
CA PHE A 403 25.31 -20.22 20.17
C PHE A 403 25.70 -21.05 18.94
N GLY A 404 26.94 -21.56 18.90
CA GLY A 404 27.44 -22.35 17.78
C GLY A 404 27.65 -21.51 16.52
N GLU A 405 27.44 -22.11 15.34
CA GLU A 405 27.56 -21.43 14.05
C GLU A 405 26.34 -20.52 13.80
N LEU A 406 26.59 -19.26 13.47
CA LEU A 406 25.57 -18.33 13.01
C LEU A 406 25.47 -18.40 11.48
N PRO A 407 24.36 -18.87 10.89
CA PRO A 407 24.28 -19.04 9.44
C PRO A 407 24.24 -17.69 8.72
N GLN A 408 25.00 -17.50 7.64
CA GLN A 408 24.99 -16.24 6.88
C GLN A 408 23.64 -15.92 6.23
N THR A 409 22.84 -16.93 5.92
CA THR A 409 21.48 -16.76 5.43
C THR A 409 20.57 -17.80 6.05
N PHE A 410 19.36 -17.38 6.38
CA PHE A 410 18.27 -18.24 6.83
C PHE A 410 17.19 -18.25 5.75
N SER A 411 16.73 -19.44 5.36
CA SER A 411 15.60 -19.55 4.42
C SER A 411 14.54 -20.54 4.91
N ARG A 412 13.27 -20.16 4.78
CA ARG A 412 12.13 -20.99 5.18
C ARG A 412 11.01 -20.90 4.16
N LYS A 413 10.50 -22.05 3.71
CA LYS A 413 9.29 -22.09 2.88
C LYS A 413 8.05 -21.91 3.76
N GLN A 414 7.21 -20.92 3.45
CA GLN A 414 5.94 -20.67 4.12
C GLN A 414 4.91 -20.21 3.09
N ALA A 415 3.69 -20.76 3.17
CA ALA A 415 2.54 -20.30 2.37
C ALA A 415 2.82 -20.12 0.85
N GLY A 416 3.63 -21.00 0.25
CA GLY A 416 3.92 -20.99 -1.19
C GLY A 416 5.10 -20.10 -1.62
N PHE A 417 5.79 -19.44 -0.69
CA PHE A 417 6.99 -18.64 -0.97
C PHE A 417 8.15 -18.98 -0.03
N THR A 418 9.38 -18.63 -0.44
CA THR A 418 10.58 -18.78 0.39
C THR A 418 10.89 -17.45 1.07
N LEU A 419 10.80 -17.43 2.39
CA LEU A 419 11.29 -16.32 3.20
C LEU A 419 12.81 -16.42 3.29
N LYS A 420 13.53 -15.35 2.94
CA LYS A 420 14.98 -15.22 3.15
C LYS A 420 15.24 -14.14 4.19
N ALA A 421 16.07 -14.43 5.16
CA ALA A 421 16.49 -13.52 6.22
C ALA A 421 18.00 -13.67 6.49
N TRP A 422 18.60 -12.66 7.11
CA TRP A 422 20.03 -12.57 7.35
C TRP A 422 20.29 -12.32 8.84
N PRO A 423 20.67 -13.33 9.64
CA PRO A 423 20.90 -13.15 11.06
C PRO A 423 22.23 -12.46 11.34
N ALA A 424 22.27 -11.59 12.34
CA ALA A 424 23.47 -10.92 12.79
C ALA A 424 23.44 -10.67 14.30
N LEU A 425 24.63 -10.51 14.87
CA LEU A 425 24.82 -9.97 16.22
C LEU A 425 24.48 -8.47 16.23
N VAL A 426 23.79 -8.00 17.26
CA VAL A 426 23.37 -6.62 17.45
C VAL A 426 23.90 -6.12 18.78
N ASP A 427 24.58 -4.98 18.78
CA ASP A 427 25.10 -4.33 20.00
C ASP A 427 23.95 -3.82 20.89
N GLU A 428 23.82 -4.38 22.10
CA GLU A 428 22.89 -3.94 23.15
C GLU A 428 23.61 -3.28 24.34
N LYS A 429 24.80 -2.71 24.08
CA LYS A 429 25.72 -2.02 24.99
C LYS A 429 26.38 -2.92 26.04
N GLN A 430 25.59 -3.65 26.82
CA GLN A 430 26.08 -4.54 27.89
C GLN A 430 26.05 -6.01 27.48
N SER A 431 25.52 -6.30 26.30
CA SER A 431 25.43 -7.63 25.71
C SER A 431 25.25 -7.50 24.21
N VAL A 432 25.12 -8.62 23.51
CA VAL A 432 24.65 -8.68 22.13
C VAL A 432 23.37 -9.52 22.04
N ALA A 433 22.60 -9.27 20.99
CA ALA A 433 21.45 -10.10 20.61
C ALA A 433 21.65 -10.66 19.20
N ILE A 434 21.06 -11.81 18.89
CA ILE A 434 20.95 -12.33 17.53
C ILE A 434 19.59 -11.87 16.99
N LYS A 435 19.60 -11.09 15.90
CA LYS A 435 18.39 -10.59 15.24
C LYS A 435 18.44 -10.86 13.75
N LEU A 436 17.28 -11.00 13.13
CA LEU A 436 17.15 -11.17 11.69
C LEU A 436 17.00 -9.82 10.96
N PHE A 437 17.70 -9.73 9.84
CA PHE A 437 17.65 -8.59 8.92
C PHE A 437 17.12 -9.02 7.55
N ASP A 438 16.70 -8.01 6.78
CA ASP A 438 16.01 -8.18 5.50
C ASP A 438 16.97 -8.03 4.32
N THR A 439 18.19 -7.56 4.58
CA THR A 439 19.23 -7.36 3.57
C THR A 439 20.58 -7.77 4.13
N GLU A 440 21.46 -8.22 3.24
CA GLU A 440 22.83 -8.59 3.58
C GLU A 440 23.66 -7.38 4.07
N VAL A 441 23.43 -6.20 3.53
CA VAL A 441 24.13 -4.97 3.94
C VAL A 441 23.83 -4.63 5.40
N GLU A 442 22.55 -4.70 5.81
CA GLU A 442 22.17 -4.46 7.20
C GLU A 442 22.76 -5.51 8.14
N GLN A 443 22.76 -6.78 7.70
CA GLN A 443 23.37 -7.88 8.44
C GLN A 443 24.87 -7.64 8.67
N GLN A 444 25.64 -7.35 7.62
CA GLN A 444 27.08 -7.17 7.75
C GLN A 444 27.44 -6.00 8.68
N GLN A 445 26.71 -4.87 8.57
CA GLN A 445 26.89 -3.72 9.46
C GLN A 445 26.57 -4.04 10.92
N ALA A 446 25.43 -4.69 11.17
CA ALA A 446 25.04 -5.10 12.51
C ALA A 446 26.05 -6.10 13.08
N MET A 447 26.38 -7.14 12.31
CA MET A 447 27.31 -8.21 12.69
C MET A 447 28.68 -7.64 13.06
N TRP A 448 29.18 -6.66 12.32
CA TRP A 448 30.44 -5.99 12.64
C TRP A 448 30.40 -5.32 14.02
N GLN A 449 29.37 -4.51 14.27
CA GLN A 449 29.20 -3.81 15.54
C GLN A 449 28.95 -4.78 16.71
N GLY A 450 28.17 -5.83 16.47
CA GLY A 450 27.91 -6.91 17.43
C GLY A 450 29.17 -7.69 17.79
N GLN A 451 29.99 -8.09 16.81
CA GLN A 451 31.27 -8.76 17.08
C GLN A 451 32.23 -7.86 17.84
N ARG A 452 32.34 -6.57 17.49
CA ARG A 452 33.12 -5.60 18.26
C ARG A 452 32.65 -5.54 19.72
N ARG A 453 31.34 -5.46 19.97
CA ARG A 453 30.78 -5.48 21.33
C ARG A 453 31.14 -6.77 22.07
N LEU A 454 30.97 -7.92 21.41
CA LEU A 454 31.26 -9.21 22.01
C LEU A 454 32.75 -9.34 22.36
N LEU A 455 33.65 -8.85 21.50
CA LEU A 455 35.09 -8.77 21.79
C LEU A 455 35.37 -7.89 23.01
N LEU A 456 34.77 -6.70 23.09
CA LEU A 456 34.92 -5.79 24.24
C LEU A 456 34.50 -6.42 25.57
N LEU A 457 33.45 -7.23 25.57
CA LEU A 457 32.97 -7.93 26.77
C LEU A 457 33.94 -9.04 27.22
N ASN A 458 34.74 -9.58 26.30
CA ASN A 458 35.56 -10.77 26.51
C ASN A 458 37.07 -10.52 26.59
N ILE A 459 37.51 -9.25 26.59
CA ILE A 459 38.93 -8.89 26.69
C ILE A 459 39.17 -7.83 27.78
N PRO A 460 40.37 -7.80 28.39
CA PRO A 460 40.72 -6.74 29.34
C PRO A 460 40.72 -5.36 28.66
N SER A 461 40.21 -4.34 29.37
CA SER A 461 40.19 -2.97 28.86
C SER A 461 41.61 -2.40 28.70
N PRO A 462 41.92 -1.75 27.54
CA PRO A 462 43.24 -1.15 27.30
C PRO A 462 43.42 0.20 28.03
N ILE A 463 42.40 0.71 28.73
CA ILE A 463 42.40 2.05 29.34
C ILE A 463 43.60 2.24 30.28
N LYS A 464 43.90 1.26 31.15
CA LYS A 464 45.04 1.36 32.08
C LYS A 464 46.38 1.47 31.32
N TYR A 465 46.58 0.59 30.32
CA TYR A 465 47.79 0.60 29.50
C TYR A 465 47.93 1.91 28.71
N LEU A 466 46.82 2.40 28.14
CA LEU A 466 46.76 3.67 27.45
C LEU A 466 47.19 4.82 28.37
N HIS A 467 46.65 4.88 29.60
CA HIS A 467 47.06 5.87 30.58
C HIS A 467 48.54 5.76 30.98
N GLU A 468 49.14 4.57 31.00
CA GLU A 468 50.56 4.42 31.34
C GLU A 468 51.48 4.83 30.18
N LYS A 469 51.13 4.48 28.94
CA LYS A 469 52.01 4.64 27.76
C LYS A 469 51.82 5.93 26.97
N LEU A 470 50.68 6.62 27.10
CA LEU A 470 50.45 7.86 26.37
C LEU A 470 51.34 8.99 26.93
N PRO A 471 52.07 9.76 26.10
CA PRO A 471 52.84 10.91 26.57
C PRO A 471 51.96 11.94 27.30
N ASN A 472 52.49 12.65 28.30
CA ASN A 472 51.70 13.64 29.07
C ASN A 472 51.12 14.75 28.20
N LYS A 473 51.87 15.20 27.18
CA LYS A 473 51.36 16.15 26.18
C LYS A 473 50.14 15.58 25.46
N ALA A 474 50.20 14.30 25.07
CA ALA A 474 49.09 13.66 24.37
C ALA A 474 47.86 13.51 25.29
N LYS A 475 48.08 13.17 26.58
CA LYS A 475 47.01 13.09 27.58
C LYS A 475 46.29 14.44 27.72
N LEU A 476 47.04 15.53 27.84
CA LEU A 476 46.52 16.89 27.91
C LEU A 476 45.79 17.27 26.60
N GLY A 477 46.34 16.86 25.45
CA GLY A 477 45.74 17.06 24.13
C GLY A 477 44.30 16.52 24.03
N LEU A 478 44.06 15.34 24.59
CA LEU A 478 42.73 14.71 24.60
C LEU A 478 41.70 15.47 25.47
N TYR A 479 42.14 16.25 26.47
CA TYR A 479 41.24 17.11 27.26
C TYR A 479 40.71 18.31 26.46
N PHE A 480 41.35 18.67 25.34
CA PHE A 480 40.84 19.71 24.46
C PHE A 480 39.74 19.23 23.50
N ASN A 481 39.17 18.04 23.73
CA ASN A 481 38.03 17.52 22.98
C ASN A 481 36.85 18.52 23.03
N PRO A 482 36.50 19.17 21.90
CA PRO A 482 35.44 20.17 21.90
C PRO A 482 34.03 19.57 21.90
N TYR A 483 33.90 18.24 21.83
CA TYR A 483 32.65 17.56 21.50
C TYR A 483 32.15 16.54 22.54
N GLY A 484 32.80 16.40 23.70
CA GLY A 484 32.30 15.49 24.73
C GLY A 484 33.29 15.12 25.81
N GLN A 485 32.97 14.04 26.53
CA GLN A 485 33.79 13.54 27.62
C GLN A 485 35.01 12.80 27.07
N VAL A 486 36.16 12.94 27.74
CA VAL A 486 37.42 12.27 27.35
C VAL A 486 37.24 10.74 27.30
N LEU A 487 36.46 10.17 28.23
CA LEU A 487 36.16 8.73 28.25
C LEU A 487 35.46 8.25 26.98
N GLN A 488 34.50 9.02 26.43
CA GLN A 488 33.81 8.66 25.19
C GLN A 488 34.74 8.66 23.98
N LEU A 489 35.72 9.58 23.96
CA LEU A 489 36.75 9.61 22.92
C LEU A 489 37.72 8.43 23.06
N ILE A 490 38.06 8.04 24.29
CA ILE A 490 38.87 6.85 24.55
C ILE A 490 38.12 5.61 24.06
N ASP A 491 36.84 5.47 24.39
CA ASP A 491 35.99 4.37 23.90
C ASP A 491 35.93 4.34 22.36
N ASP A 492 35.81 5.50 21.72
CA ASP A 492 35.85 5.63 20.25
C ASP A 492 37.20 5.18 19.65
N CYS A 493 38.32 5.51 20.31
CA CYS A 493 39.64 5.01 19.90
C CYS A 493 39.77 3.49 20.08
N ILE A 494 39.19 2.94 21.15
CA ILE A 494 39.17 1.49 21.41
C ILE A 494 38.34 0.78 20.34
N HIS A 495 37.14 1.30 20.04
CA HIS A 495 36.27 0.76 19.00
C HIS A 495 36.98 0.74 17.64
N CYS A 496 37.59 1.85 17.24
CA CYS A 496 38.37 1.95 16.01
C CYS A 496 39.58 0.98 15.99
N GLY A 497 40.23 0.79 17.14
CA GLY A 497 41.34 -0.15 17.29
C GLY A 497 40.91 -1.62 17.11
N ILE A 498 39.75 -1.99 17.66
CA ILE A 498 39.16 -3.31 17.44
C ILE A 498 38.78 -3.49 15.97
N ASP A 499 38.11 -2.50 15.36
CA ASP A 499 37.73 -2.55 13.95
C ASP A 499 38.94 -2.73 13.03
N LYS A 500 40.05 -2.03 13.31
CA LYS A 500 41.32 -2.20 12.59
C LYS A 500 41.82 -3.65 12.67
N ILE A 501 41.89 -4.22 13.87
CA ILE A 501 42.39 -5.58 14.05
C ILE A 501 41.45 -6.60 13.40
N MET A 502 40.12 -6.43 13.54
CA MET A 502 39.13 -7.26 12.87
C MET A 502 39.34 -7.27 11.35
N ALA A 503 39.49 -6.09 10.73
CA ALA A 503 39.75 -5.96 9.31
C ALA A 503 41.07 -6.64 8.89
N GLU A 504 42.14 -6.45 9.66
CA GLU A 504 43.46 -7.05 9.39
C GLU A 504 43.48 -8.58 9.55
N GLN A 505 42.57 -9.16 10.35
CA GLN A 505 42.43 -10.60 10.54
C GLN A 505 41.38 -11.26 9.63
N GLY A 506 40.87 -10.57 8.61
CA GLY A 506 39.95 -11.14 7.61
C GLY A 506 38.47 -10.77 7.80
N GLY A 507 38.13 -9.95 8.78
CA GLY A 507 36.79 -9.38 8.95
C GLY A 507 35.86 -10.22 9.84
N LEU A 508 34.60 -10.36 9.40
CA LEU A 508 33.53 -11.01 10.16
C LEU A 508 33.76 -12.52 10.30
N VAL A 509 33.60 -13.03 11.52
CA VAL A 509 33.54 -14.48 11.78
C VAL A 509 32.11 -14.97 12.01
N TRP A 510 31.85 -16.26 11.79
CA TRP A 510 30.50 -16.84 11.83
C TRP A 510 30.38 -18.05 12.76
N ASP A 511 31.46 -18.46 13.41
CA ASP A 511 31.50 -19.57 14.34
C ASP A 511 32.44 -19.29 15.51
N GLU A 512 32.31 -20.14 16.54
CA GLU A 512 33.03 -20.00 17.81
C GLU A 512 34.54 -20.13 17.65
N GLN A 513 35.01 -21.05 16.80
CA GLN A 513 36.44 -21.33 16.66
C GLN A 513 37.17 -20.12 16.07
N HIS A 514 36.62 -19.55 14.99
CA HIS A 514 37.18 -18.34 14.39
C HIS A 514 37.05 -17.12 15.31
N PHE A 515 35.95 -17.02 16.09
CA PHE A 515 35.81 -15.97 17.10
C PHE A 515 36.87 -16.04 18.19
N LEU A 516 37.19 -17.23 18.69
CA LEU A 516 38.23 -17.42 19.70
C LEU A 516 39.62 -17.01 19.16
N VAL A 517 39.94 -17.36 17.91
CA VAL A 517 41.17 -16.93 17.25
C VAL A 517 41.22 -15.41 17.14
N LEU A 518 40.14 -14.79 16.66
CA LEU A 518 40.03 -13.34 16.55
C LEU A 518 40.17 -12.66 17.92
N ARG A 519 39.55 -13.21 18.97
CA ARG A 519 39.64 -12.70 20.34
C ARG A 519 41.08 -12.66 20.84
N GLU A 520 41.85 -13.73 20.64
CA GLU A 520 43.26 -13.76 21.07
C GLU A 520 44.13 -12.77 20.28
N LYS A 521 43.86 -12.57 18.97
CA LYS A 521 44.54 -11.56 18.16
C LYS A 521 44.23 -10.14 18.63
N VAL A 522 42.96 -9.84 18.89
CA VAL A 522 42.54 -8.54 19.44
C VAL A 522 43.16 -8.32 20.81
N LYS A 523 43.08 -9.30 21.71
CA LYS A 523 43.70 -9.23 23.05
C LYS A 523 45.21 -8.94 23.00
N ALA A 524 45.93 -9.55 22.06
CA ALA A 524 47.37 -9.33 21.91
C ALA A 524 47.72 -7.96 21.30
N GLY A 525 46.94 -7.48 20.33
CA GLY A 525 47.25 -6.25 19.58
C GLY A 525 46.66 -4.96 20.14
N LEU A 526 45.51 -5.04 20.82
CA LEU A 526 44.65 -3.88 21.09
C LEU A 526 45.37 -2.75 21.85
N ASN A 527 46.15 -3.10 22.88
CA ASN A 527 46.86 -2.14 23.69
C ASN A 527 47.76 -1.22 22.86
N GLN A 528 48.55 -1.79 21.95
CA GLN A 528 49.47 -1.03 21.10
C GLN A 528 48.70 -0.22 20.04
N THR A 529 47.71 -0.85 19.41
CA THR A 529 46.88 -0.22 18.38
C THR A 529 46.12 1.01 18.91
N VAL A 530 45.56 0.94 20.12
CA VAL A 530 44.84 2.07 20.71
C VAL A 530 45.78 3.22 21.06
N VAL A 531 47.02 2.95 21.49
CA VAL A 531 48.02 4.00 21.73
C VAL A 531 48.37 4.72 20.43
N GLU A 532 48.57 4.00 19.33
CA GLU A 532 48.85 4.58 18.01
C GLU A 532 47.69 5.47 17.51
N ILE A 533 46.46 4.97 17.61
CA ILE A 533 45.25 5.72 17.24
C ILE A 533 45.11 6.96 18.12
N ALA A 534 45.27 6.84 19.44
CA ALA A 534 45.15 7.97 20.36
C ALA A 534 46.21 9.06 20.10
N GLN A 535 47.42 8.70 19.66
CA GLN A 535 48.44 9.67 19.25
C GLN A 535 48.04 10.43 17.97
N GLN A 536 47.47 9.74 16.99
CA GLN A 536 46.95 10.40 15.77
C GLN A 536 45.76 11.32 16.09
N VAL A 537 44.86 10.85 16.94
CA VAL A 537 43.69 11.63 17.42
C VAL A 537 44.14 12.87 18.19
N GLU A 538 45.19 12.78 19.01
CA GLU A 538 45.72 13.97 19.66
C GLU A 538 46.24 15.01 18.66
N GLN A 539 46.99 14.59 17.64
CA GLN A 539 47.47 15.51 16.60
C GLN A 539 46.29 16.20 15.89
N ILE A 540 45.25 15.42 15.55
CA ILE A 540 44.00 15.93 14.96
C ILE A 540 43.37 16.99 15.87
N LEU A 541 43.17 16.68 17.17
CA LEU A 541 42.53 17.61 18.11
C LEU A 541 43.37 18.86 18.37
N SER A 542 44.70 18.72 18.43
CA SER A 542 45.63 19.85 18.54
C SER A 542 45.52 20.79 17.32
N THR A 543 45.42 20.25 16.10
CA THR A 543 45.20 21.05 14.88
C THR A 543 43.80 21.68 14.87
N VAL A 544 42.76 20.96 15.29
CA VAL A 544 41.40 21.51 15.43
C VAL A 544 41.39 22.68 16.42
N PHE A 545 42.08 22.55 17.56
CA PHE A 545 42.20 23.63 18.54
C PHE A 545 42.89 24.86 17.96
N ALA A 546 44.00 24.67 17.21
CA ALA A 546 44.72 25.76 16.54
C ALA A 546 43.83 26.48 15.52
N ILE A 547 43.09 25.72 14.69
CA ILE A 547 42.14 26.28 13.73
C ILE A 547 41.02 27.05 14.44
N ASN A 548 40.39 26.45 15.45
CA ASN A 548 39.32 27.10 16.21
C ASN A 548 39.78 28.38 16.90
N LYS A 549 41.04 28.44 17.36
CA LYS A 549 41.62 29.67 17.91
C LYS A 549 41.68 30.79 16.86
N ARG A 550 42.00 30.46 15.60
CA ARG A 550 42.03 31.42 14.48
C ARG A 550 40.63 31.84 14.01
N LEU A 551 39.63 30.98 14.19
CA LEU A 551 38.23 31.29 13.86
C LEU A 551 37.54 32.17 14.92
N LYS A 552 38.15 32.37 16.10
CA LYS A 552 37.63 33.25 17.16
C LYS A 552 38.12 34.69 16.95
N GLY A 553 37.23 35.67 17.06
CA GLY A 553 37.56 37.10 17.03
C GLY A 553 36.63 37.91 16.13
N ARG A 554 37.01 39.17 15.87
CA ARG A 554 36.27 40.07 14.98
C ARG A 554 36.45 39.60 13.53
N VAL A 555 35.35 39.16 12.92
CA VAL A 555 35.34 38.65 11.54
C VAL A 555 35.10 39.82 10.58
N ASP A 556 36.00 39.98 9.60
CA ASP A 556 35.76 40.85 8.45
C ASP A 556 34.59 40.27 7.61
N MET A 557 33.62 41.11 7.28
CA MET A 557 32.46 40.75 6.47
C MET A 557 32.88 40.12 5.12
N ALA A 558 34.03 40.55 4.56
CA ALA A 558 34.57 40.01 3.32
C ALA A 558 34.99 38.52 3.43
N LEU A 559 35.38 38.06 4.63
CA LEU A 559 35.86 36.70 4.88
C LEU A 559 34.78 35.76 5.45
N ALA A 560 33.61 36.31 5.82
CA ALA A 560 32.58 35.59 6.56
C ALA A 560 32.13 34.27 5.89
N LEU A 561 31.97 34.27 4.55
CA LEU A 561 31.57 33.08 3.81
C LEU A 561 32.63 31.97 3.86
N ALA A 562 33.91 32.32 3.68
CA ALA A 562 35.01 31.36 3.73
C ALA A 562 35.18 30.78 5.13
N LEU A 563 35.09 31.61 6.17
CA LEU A 563 35.16 31.13 7.56
C LEU A 563 33.97 30.24 7.93
N SER A 564 32.77 30.54 7.42
CA SER A 564 31.59 29.69 7.60
C SER A 564 31.76 28.33 6.91
N ASP A 565 32.28 28.32 5.68
CA ASP A 565 32.57 27.08 4.94
C ASP A 565 33.65 26.24 5.64
N ILE A 566 34.72 26.87 6.16
CA ILE A 566 35.74 26.19 6.96
C ILE A 566 35.13 25.59 8.23
N LYS A 567 34.27 26.33 8.92
CA LYS A 567 33.59 25.83 10.12
C LYS A 567 32.70 24.63 9.80
N ALA A 568 31.99 24.67 8.68
CA ALA A 568 31.20 23.54 8.19
C ALA A 568 32.11 22.34 7.86
N GLN A 569 33.22 22.54 7.14
CA GLN A 569 34.17 21.47 6.84
C GLN A 569 34.72 20.81 8.12
N LEU A 570 35.11 21.60 9.12
CA LEU A 570 35.59 21.09 10.42
C LEU A 570 34.57 20.18 11.11
N SER A 571 33.29 20.57 11.13
CA SER A 571 32.24 19.77 11.76
C SER A 571 31.97 18.45 11.02
N HIS A 572 32.31 18.37 9.74
CA HIS A 572 32.21 17.12 8.98
C HIS A 572 33.42 16.22 9.19
N LEU A 573 34.62 16.78 9.43
CA LEU A 573 35.84 16.02 9.66
C LEU A 573 35.94 15.46 11.09
N VAL A 574 35.57 16.27 12.09
CA VAL A 574 35.68 15.93 13.51
C VAL A 574 34.36 16.23 14.23
N TYR A 575 33.75 15.17 14.75
CA TYR A 575 32.43 15.12 15.40
C TYR A 575 32.41 13.98 16.44
N PRO A 576 31.41 13.86 17.33
CA PRO A 576 31.33 12.74 18.27
C PRO A 576 31.32 11.38 17.55
N GLY A 577 32.30 10.52 17.83
CA GLY A 577 32.42 9.20 17.18
C GLY A 577 33.23 9.18 15.88
N PHE A 578 33.90 10.28 15.51
CA PHE A 578 34.60 10.39 14.22
C PHE A 578 35.74 9.38 14.06
N VAL A 579 36.34 8.88 15.15
CA VAL A 579 37.51 7.99 15.06
C VAL A 579 37.09 6.65 14.47
N THR A 580 36.00 6.08 15.00
CA THR A 580 35.40 4.84 14.48
C THR A 580 34.71 5.09 13.14
N GLN A 581 33.89 6.14 13.03
CA GLN A 581 33.06 6.37 11.83
C GLN A 581 33.87 6.76 10.59
N ASN A 582 34.96 7.51 10.73
CA ASN A 582 35.85 7.78 9.59
C ASN A 582 36.72 6.54 9.27
N GLY A 583 36.96 5.68 10.25
CA GLY A 583 37.83 4.50 10.14
C GLY A 583 39.32 4.84 10.27
N TRP A 584 40.10 3.87 10.75
CA TRP A 584 41.53 4.00 11.04
C TRP A 584 42.35 4.43 9.80
N GLN A 585 41.94 4.00 8.61
CA GLN A 585 42.60 4.35 7.34
C GLN A 585 42.52 5.85 7.03
N LYS A 586 41.51 6.56 7.57
CA LYS A 586 41.27 7.98 7.28
C LYS A 586 41.76 8.93 8.36
N LEU A 587 42.38 8.45 9.44
CA LEU A 587 42.91 9.33 10.48
C LEU A 587 44.06 10.21 9.98
N ALA A 588 45.03 9.62 9.28
CA ALA A 588 46.14 10.37 8.67
C ALA A 588 45.64 11.37 7.61
N ASP A 589 44.66 10.96 6.78
CA ASP A 589 43.99 11.83 5.82
C ASP A 589 43.25 12.99 6.51
N THR A 590 42.54 12.72 7.61
CA THR A 590 41.83 13.73 8.41
C THR A 590 42.80 14.80 8.90
N LEU A 591 43.96 14.42 9.43
CA LEU A 591 45.00 15.37 9.82
C LEU A 591 45.49 16.20 8.62
N ARG A 592 45.73 15.58 7.46
CA ARG A 592 46.13 16.26 6.23
C ARG A 592 45.06 17.27 5.76
N TYR A 593 43.79 16.93 5.83
CA TYR A 593 42.69 17.85 5.48
C TYR A 593 42.63 19.05 6.44
N LEU A 594 42.86 18.84 7.73
CA LEU A 594 42.94 19.93 8.71
C LEU A 594 44.16 20.83 8.44
N GLN A 595 45.31 20.27 8.09
CA GLN A 595 46.47 21.06 7.66
C GLN A 595 46.17 21.86 6.37
N ALA A 596 45.37 21.32 5.44
CA ALA A 596 44.91 22.06 4.27
C ALA A 596 44.04 23.28 4.66
N ILE A 597 43.20 23.14 5.70
CA ILE A 597 42.44 24.26 6.27
C ILE A 597 43.38 25.33 6.85
N GLU A 598 44.42 24.95 7.58
CA GLU A 598 45.39 25.93 8.10
C GLU A 598 46.06 26.72 6.96
N ARG A 599 46.47 26.03 5.89
CA ARG A 599 47.05 26.67 4.70
C ARG A 599 46.06 27.56 3.96
N ARG A 600 44.77 27.20 3.93
CA ARG A 600 43.71 28.05 3.41
C ARG A 600 43.58 29.32 4.25
N LEU A 601 43.53 29.18 5.57
CA LEU A 601 43.45 30.32 6.50
C LEU A 601 44.66 31.26 6.41
N ASP A 602 45.85 30.75 6.07
CA ASP A 602 47.04 31.59 5.84
C ASP A 602 46.91 32.45 4.57
N LYS A 603 46.35 31.87 3.49
CA LYS A 603 46.22 32.55 2.18
C LYS A 603 44.95 33.40 2.08
N LEU A 604 43.93 33.10 2.86
CA LEU A 604 42.60 33.71 2.78
C LEU A 604 42.62 35.26 2.87
N PRO A 605 43.40 35.90 3.76
CA PRO A 605 43.47 37.36 3.82
C PRO A 605 44.15 38.01 2.61
N VAL A 606 44.96 37.26 1.86
CA VAL A 606 45.75 37.78 0.72
C VAL A 606 44.91 37.87 -0.54
N ASP A 607 44.10 36.85 -0.82
CA ASP A 607 43.22 36.80 -2.01
C ASP A 607 41.86 36.15 -1.71
N PRO A 608 40.93 36.91 -1.10
CA PRO A 608 39.58 36.42 -0.78
C PRO A 608 38.74 36.08 -2.01
N HIS A 609 39.00 36.74 -3.15
CA HIS A 609 38.23 36.56 -4.38
C HIS A 609 38.51 35.20 -5.01
N SER A 610 39.79 34.81 -5.12
CA SER A 610 40.16 33.47 -5.61
C SER A 610 39.68 32.36 -4.67
N ASP A 611 39.74 32.57 -3.35
CA ASP A 611 39.19 31.62 -2.38
C ASP A 611 37.69 31.39 -2.62
N ARG A 612 36.92 32.48 -2.76
CA ARG A 612 35.48 32.42 -3.04
C ARG A 612 35.17 31.67 -4.33
N ALA A 613 35.93 31.88 -5.41
CA ALA A 613 35.74 31.14 -6.65
C ALA A 613 35.99 29.64 -6.48
N ARG A 614 37.00 29.23 -5.71
CA ARG A 614 37.29 27.83 -5.41
C ARG A 614 36.25 27.21 -4.47
N MET A 615 35.77 27.96 -3.48
CA MET A 615 34.70 27.55 -2.57
C MET A 615 33.41 27.24 -3.34
N LEU A 616 33.03 28.07 -4.32
CA LEU A 616 31.84 27.83 -5.15
C LEU A 616 31.92 26.50 -5.93
N ARG A 617 33.10 26.13 -6.42
CA ARG A 617 33.34 24.86 -7.11
C ARG A 617 33.11 23.66 -6.18
N VAL A 618 33.54 23.77 -4.93
CA VAL A 618 33.30 22.74 -3.91
C VAL A 618 31.81 22.62 -3.59
N GLN A 619 31.13 23.76 -3.36
CA GLN A 619 29.69 23.80 -3.07
C GLN A 619 28.86 23.21 -4.21
N GLN A 620 29.26 23.42 -5.46
CA GLN A 620 28.60 22.82 -6.62
C GLN A 620 28.62 21.29 -6.55
N VAL A 621 29.77 20.70 -6.20
CA VAL A 621 29.90 19.23 -6.07
C VAL A 621 29.15 18.71 -4.85
N GLU A 622 29.20 19.41 -3.72
CA GLU A 622 28.42 19.05 -2.52
C GLU A 622 26.91 19.02 -2.82
N GLN A 623 26.41 19.97 -3.62
CA GLN A 623 25.01 19.95 -4.09
C GLN A 623 24.70 18.75 -4.98
N VAL A 624 25.63 18.33 -5.85
CA VAL A 624 25.46 17.13 -6.69
C VAL A 624 25.37 15.88 -5.81
N ILE A 625 26.26 15.73 -4.82
CA ILE A 625 26.23 14.63 -3.85
C ILE A 625 24.90 14.64 -3.09
N GLN A 626 24.45 15.81 -2.61
CA GLN A 626 23.20 15.91 -1.86
C GLN A 626 21.98 15.55 -2.71
N ARG A 627 21.93 15.98 -3.98
CA ARG A 627 20.86 15.60 -4.91
C ARG A 627 20.86 14.10 -5.19
N TYR A 628 22.04 13.50 -5.38
CA TYR A 628 22.18 12.06 -5.56
C TYR A 628 21.70 11.31 -4.32
N ARG A 629 22.17 11.70 -3.13
CA ARG A 629 21.77 11.12 -1.85
C ARG A 629 20.26 11.24 -1.61
N ASN A 630 19.63 12.35 -1.98
CA ASN A 630 18.18 12.54 -1.85
C ASN A 630 17.36 11.64 -2.78
N LYS A 631 17.95 11.09 -3.86
CA LYS A 631 17.32 10.10 -4.73
C LYS A 631 17.43 8.67 -4.18
N LEU A 632 18.36 8.42 -3.26
CA LEU A 632 18.55 7.10 -2.68
C LEU A 632 17.53 6.82 -1.56
N PRO A 633 17.06 5.58 -1.42
CA PRO A 633 16.33 5.15 -0.22
C PRO A 633 17.12 5.49 1.04
N LYS A 634 16.43 5.84 2.14
CA LYS A 634 17.10 6.23 3.41
C LYS A 634 18.17 5.24 3.88
N ALA A 635 17.98 3.94 3.62
CA ALA A 635 18.93 2.88 3.96
C ALA A 635 20.25 2.98 3.17
N GLU A 636 20.20 3.48 1.94
CA GLU A 636 21.34 3.56 1.02
C GLU A 636 21.98 4.95 0.98
N GLN A 637 21.43 5.92 1.68
CA GLN A 637 21.96 7.29 1.74
C GLN A 637 23.39 7.39 2.30
N HIS A 638 23.89 6.32 2.91
CA HIS A 638 25.25 6.20 3.43
C HIS A 638 26.00 5.01 2.80
N ASN A 639 25.62 4.60 1.59
CA ASN A 639 26.35 3.55 0.88
C ASN A 639 27.81 3.97 0.59
N ASP A 640 28.63 2.99 0.24
CA ASP A 640 30.07 3.18 0.00
C ASP A 640 30.34 4.22 -1.07
N LYS A 641 29.44 4.35 -2.05
CA LYS A 641 29.55 5.31 -3.14
C LYS A 641 29.37 6.76 -2.69
N VAL A 642 28.36 7.03 -1.84
CA VAL A 642 28.16 8.35 -1.22
C VAL A 642 29.33 8.67 -0.29
N MET A 643 29.81 7.68 0.47
CA MET A 643 30.95 7.86 1.37
C MET A 643 32.25 8.15 0.59
N ALA A 644 32.51 7.43 -0.51
CA ALA A 644 33.64 7.69 -1.40
C ALA A 644 33.58 9.09 -2.00
N ALA A 645 32.42 9.51 -2.50
CA ALA A 645 32.23 10.86 -3.04
C ALA A 645 32.50 11.95 -1.98
N ARG A 646 32.06 11.74 -0.73
CA ARG A 646 32.35 12.63 0.39
C ARG A 646 33.86 12.76 0.63
N TRP A 647 34.62 11.66 0.63
CA TRP A 647 36.08 11.74 0.78
C TRP A 647 36.76 12.40 -0.43
N MET A 648 36.25 12.22 -1.64
CA MET A 648 36.76 12.94 -2.81
C MET A 648 36.54 14.46 -2.73
N VAL A 649 35.49 14.94 -2.04
CA VAL A 649 35.32 16.38 -1.77
C VAL A 649 36.48 16.91 -0.93
N GLU A 650 36.91 16.17 0.09
CA GLU A 650 38.06 16.58 0.90
C GLU A 650 39.36 16.60 0.07
N GLU A 651 39.56 15.64 -0.84
CA GLU A 651 40.67 15.69 -1.79
C GLU A 651 40.57 16.87 -2.75
N LEU A 652 39.37 17.21 -3.22
CA LEU A 652 39.14 18.39 -4.05
C LEU A 652 39.49 19.67 -3.27
N ARG A 653 39.14 19.75 -1.98
CA ARG A 653 39.51 20.88 -1.12
C ARG A 653 41.03 20.99 -0.98
N VAL A 654 41.76 19.88 -0.81
CA VAL A 654 43.23 19.89 -0.81
C VAL A 654 43.79 20.41 -2.13
N SER A 655 43.30 19.92 -3.28
CA SER A 655 43.79 20.35 -4.60
C SER A 655 43.49 21.81 -4.94
N LEU A 656 42.45 22.40 -4.36
CA LEU A 656 42.10 23.80 -4.58
C LEU A 656 42.79 24.76 -3.61
N PHE A 657 42.90 24.40 -2.33
CA PHE A 657 43.35 25.32 -1.29
C PHE A 657 44.79 25.07 -0.82
N ALA A 658 45.30 23.85 -0.96
CA ALA A 658 46.60 23.44 -0.42
C ALA A 658 47.34 22.43 -1.31
N GLN A 659 47.53 22.76 -2.59
CA GLN A 659 48.16 21.89 -3.61
C GLN A 659 49.47 21.24 -3.18
N GLN A 660 50.27 21.95 -2.37
CA GLN A 660 51.56 21.46 -1.87
C GLN A 660 51.46 20.21 -0.97
N LEU A 661 50.27 19.88 -0.43
CA LEU A 661 50.07 18.68 0.40
C LEU A 661 49.82 17.42 -0.43
N GLY A 662 49.51 17.57 -1.73
CA GLY A 662 49.22 16.45 -2.63
C GLY A 662 47.89 15.73 -2.35
N THR A 663 47.41 15.02 -3.37
CA THR A 663 46.26 14.11 -3.28
C THR A 663 46.71 12.69 -3.67
N PRO A 664 46.16 11.63 -3.06
CA PRO A 664 46.57 10.25 -3.33
C PRO A 664 46.21 9.78 -4.75
N TYR A 665 45.25 10.46 -5.39
CA TYR A 665 44.85 10.24 -6.77
C TYR A 665 44.43 11.58 -7.41
N PRO A 666 44.39 11.69 -8.75
CA PRO A 666 43.92 12.92 -9.38
C PRO A 666 42.41 13.09 -9.14
N VAL A 667 42.00 14.27 -8.71
CA VAL A 667 40.61 14.60 -8.34
C VAL A 667 40.14 15.85 -9.07
N SER A 668 38.88 15.86 -9.48
CA SER A 668 38.23 17.03 -10.10
C SER A 668 36.72 16.95 -9.90
N GLU A 669 36.02 18.07 -10.05
CA GLU A 669 34.54 18.12 -10.01
C GLU A 669 33.93 17.09 -10.97
N LYS A 670 34.46 17.01 -12.19
CA LYS A 670 34.00 16.06 -13.21
C LYS A 670 34.12 14.61 -12.75
N ARG A 671 35.23 14.23 -12.10
CA ARG A 671 35.42 12.86 -11.61
C ARG A 671 34.45 12.50 -10.48
N ILE A 672 34.16 13.44 -9.58
CA ILE A 672 33.19 13.21 -8.50
C ILE A 672 31.78 13.07 -9.07
N THR A 673 31.41 13.93 -10.02
CA THR A 673 30.11 13.83 -10.70
C THR A 673 29.99 12.52 -11.49
N GLN A 674 31.03 12.12 -12.23
CA GLN A 674 31.05 10.86 -12.98
C GLN A 674 30.89 9.64 -12.06
N LEU A 675 31.58 9.62 -10.91
CA LEU A 675 31.39 8.57 -9.92
C LEU A 675 29.90 8.41 -9.61
N LEU A 676 29.17 9.50 -9.37
CA LEU A 676 27.75 9.46 -9.00
C LEU A 676 26.78 9.19 -10.17
N GLU A 677 27.21 9.42 -11.42
CA GLU A 677 26.41 9.18 -12.63
C GLU A 677 26.43 7.72 -13.09
N GLU A 678 27.49 6.97 -12.78
CA GLU A 678 27.55 5.54 -13.05
C GLU A 678 26.44 4.82 -12.25
N SER A 679 25.59 4.03 -12.90
CA SER A 679 24.58 3.22 -12.21
C SER A 679 25.24 2.30 -11.18
N PRO A 680 24.60 2.03 -10.02
CA PRO A 680 25.09 1.00 -9.10
C PRO A 680 25.20 -0.32 -9.85
N SER A 681 26.34 -1.00 -9.66
CA SER A 681 26.60 -2.34 -10.17
C SER A 681 25.67 -3.36 -9.54
#